data_AF-A0A934GD45-F1
#
_entry.id   AF-A0A934GD45-F1
#
_cell.length_a   1.000
_cell.length_b   1.000
_cell.length_c   1.000
_cell.angle_alpha   90.00
_cell.angle_beta   90.00
_cell.angle_gamma   90.00
#
_symmetry.space_group_name_H-M   'P 1'
#
loop_
_entity.id
_entity.type
_entity.pdbx_description
1 polymer ?
#
loop_
_entity_poly.entity_id
_entity_poly.type
_entity_poly.pdbx_seq_one_letter_code
_entity_poly.pdbx_strand_id
1 'polypeptide(L)'
;GKSALFEAISLATFNSSHRYLEYLRDTDAATRRTSDDYARRYLKNLSYRKWGNPQLFIKDQWESIGLPQSEEEAATIDRMSEGCLLSQERGGEFCKRSSSDLAAEVLRGYSDLANGIQWYVEDEYQKANAERQELLRSLGLRTNITKVDTAYQKVAEQQLVNALQFSTSNMVAWLSVAAKDYQDFMPTAERNARRWQQWEAKRGDVASQCVALLEEGLAKESVEKWLTEFNSAASETRNVFGGHVLVLLDHIRATDSAIAEQLGAWGQWMEQRVVAPGSGNEQAIASAKKELDLFAKQQADIAKRGSLMRARLDHLGGTRTGIETRWVEEHEASCPTCGSDLSQRGGLSKVLGELIAETARNRGILENEFREISGKIREANAKLSGLGVAPNPITDEQQQALVGLLGPFLADGVTLEAMLKAPSSRERLVSFIGHLRSSIVIPPNVDVQQVASEVANIIIKKCITVSATFNAPNNWAAVRKRLTETLGDIVKSHLPNTLEALWLELVLNLTAAPWLLRLKPAFHARTQRNAQTLTIRVGADESAPLARHILNTAEANVLGLAWFFVRFITVGRFVVPMMVLDDPAQQMDQTTYRDLCRLLETIVRIHRDKGSKLALVVLFHQEDRALDAARALNATLSVLSWAETQSARSIKRIRVFGDTPPLTPSAVLA
;
A
#
# COMPACT_ATOMS: atom_id res chain seq x y z
N GLY A 1 -31.72 -29.80 39.66
CA GLY A 1 -31.78 -31.07 38.89
C GLY A 1 -30.39 -31.58 38.60
N LYS A 2 -30.25 -32.74 37.94
CA LYS A 2 -28.94 -33.40 37.68
C LYS A 2 -27.96 -32.52 36.91
N SER A 3 -28.37 -31.91 35.80
CA SER A 3 -27.48 -31.06 35.02
C SER A 3 -27.01 -29.80 35.78
N ALA A 4 -27.80 -29.30 36.73
CA ALA A 4 -27.36 -28.22 37.62
C ALA A 4 -26.33 -28.71 38.66
N LEU A 5 -26.44 -29.96 39.12
CA LEU A 5 -25.41 -30.60 39.95
C LEU A 5 -24.12 -30.83 39.15
N PHE A 6 -24.23 -31.30 37.91
CA PHE A 6 -23.09 -31.45 37.00
C PHE A 6 -22.37 -30.11 36.75
N GLU A 7 -23.14 -29.05 36.46
CA GLU A 7 -22.60 -27.70 36.30
C GLU A 7 -21.95 -27.19 37.60
N ALA A 8 -22.56 -27.43 38.76
CA ALA A 8 -21.96 -27.06 40.04
C ALA A 8 -20.63 -27.80 40.30
N ILE A 9 -20.53 -29.08 39.95
CA ILE A 9 -19.26 -29.83 40.05
C ILE A 9 -18.22 -29.27 39.08
N SER A 10 -18.65 -28.89 37.88
CA SER A 10 -17.78 -28.25 36.88
C SER A 10 -17.19 -26.94 37.41
N LEU A 11 -18.05 -26.07 37.94
CA LEU A 11 -17.67 -24.79 38.53
C LEU A 11 -16.78 -24.98 39.77
N ALA A 12 -17.09 -25.94 40.64
CA ALA A 12 -16.28 -26.23 41.82
C ALA A 12 -14.86 -26.70 41.48
N THR A 13 -14.71 -27.44 40.39
CA THR A 13 -13.45 -28.10 40.04
C THR A 13 -12.57 -27.26 39.13
N PHE A 14 -13.19 -26.58 38.16
CA PHE A 14 -12.49 -25.88 37.08
C PHE A 14 -12.81 -24.39 37.02
N ASN A 15 -13.67 -23.87 37.91
CA ASN A 15 -14.13 -22.48 37.87
C ASN A 15 -14.84 -22.09 36.55
N SER A 16 -15.27 -23.07 35.74
CA SER A 16 -15.99 -22.86 34.48
C SER A 16 -16.92 -24.04 34.19
N SER A 17 -17.83 -23.89 33.23
CA SER A 17 -18.71 -24.94 32.75
C SER A 17 -18.84 -24.89 31.22
N HIS A 18 -19.20 -26.01 30.60
CA HIS A 18 -19.45 -26.05 29.15
C HIS A 18 -20.57 -25.08 28.74
N ARG A 19 -21.64 -25.02 29.54
CA ARG A 19 -22.76 -24.08 29.35
C ARG A 19 -22.32 -22.62 29.40
N TYR A 20 -21.37 -22.28 30.27
CA TYR A 20 -20.82 -20.92 30.30
C TYR A 20 -20.07 -20.60 29.00
N LEU A 21 -19.28 -21.54 28.46
CA LEU A 21 -18.62 -21.35 27.18
C LEU A 21 -19.62 -21.20 26.02
N GLU A 22 -20.67 -22.01 25.99
CA GLU A 22 -21.75 -21.87 25.01
C GLU A 22 -22.43 -20.51 25.11
N TYR A 23 -22.71 -20.03 26.33
CA TYR A 23 -23.25 -18.70 26.56
C TYR A 23 -22.35 -17.58 26.01
N LEU A 24 -21.02 -17.70 26.15
CA LEU A 24 -20.09 -16.71 25.57
C LEU A 24 -20.11 -16.73 24.03
N ARG A 25 -20.42 -17.88 23.42
CA ARG A 25 -20.51 -18.07 21.96
C ARG A 25 -21.89 -17.72 21.38
N ASP A 26 -22.92 -17.72 22.22
CA ASP A 26 -24.29 -17.47 21.81
C ASP A 26 -24.46 -16.03 21.27
N THR A 27 -24.85 -15.92 20.01
CA THR A 27 -25.09 -14.63 19.34
C THR A 27 -26.44 -14.01 19.71
N ASP A 28 -27.38 -14.80 20.24
CA ASP A 28 -28.73 -14.36 20.61
C ASP A 28 -28.78 -13.81 22.05
N ALA A 29 -27.73 -14.04 22.84
CA ALA A 29 -27.56 -13.45 24.17
C ALA A 29 -27.33 -11.92 24.10
N ALA A 30 -28.17 -11.14 24.78
CA ALA A 30 -28.17 -9.67 24.69
C ALA A 30 -26.83 -9.00 25.07
N THR A 31 -26.33 -8.12 24.19
CA THR A 31 -25.32 -7.01 24.30
C THR A 31 -24.07 -7.09 25.20
N ARG A 32 -24.02 -7.89 26.28
CA ARG A 32 -22.83 -8.08 27.13
C ARG A 32 -22.71 -9.55 27.59
N ARG A 33 -21.95 -10.33 26.83
CA ARG A 33 -21.55 -11.70 27.16
C ARG A 33 -20.40 -11.68 28.17
N THR A 34 -20.72 -11.40 29.43
CA THR A 34 -19.74 -11.33 30.51
C THR A 34 -20.01 -12.37 31.60
N SER A 35 -18.95 -12.71 32.33
CA SER A 35 -18.97 -13.51 33.56
C SER A 35 -20.05 -13.05 34.55
N ASP A 36 -20.10 -11.74 34.80
CA ASP A 36 -21.08 -11.10 35.69
C ASP A 36 -22.53 -11.29 35.22
N ASP A 37 -22.79 -11.17 33.92
CA ASP A 37 -24.16 -11.35 33.40
C ASP A 37 -24.59 -12.81 33.53
N TYR A 38 -23.70 -13.76 33.19
CA TYR A 38 -23.97 -15.19 33.35
C TYR A 38 -24.29 -15.55 34.80
N ALA A 39 -23.44 -15.11 35.73
CA ALA A 39 -23.60 -15.34 37.15
C ALA A 39 -24.92 -14.76 37.69
N ARG A 40 -25.33 -13.57 37.23
CA ARG A 40 -26.55 -12.89 37.69
C ARG A 40 -27.84 -13.45 37.11
N ARG A 41 -27.82 -13.94 35.87
CA ARG A 41 -29.04 -14.38 35.17
C ARG A 41 -29.26 -15.89 35.20
N TYR A 42 -28.20 -16.67 35.07
CA TYR A 42 -28.30 -18.12 34.86
C TYR A 42 -27.87 -18.94 36.09
N LEU A 43 -26.94 -18.44 36.89
CA LEU A 43 -26.52 -19.11 38.16
C LEU A 43 -27.28 -18.62 39.40
N LYS A 44 -28.21 -17.67 39.23
CA LYS A 44 -28.93 -17.07 40.36
C LYS A 44 -29.88 -18.09 41.00
N ASN A 45 -29.77 -18.23 42.31
CA ASN A 45 -30.73 -19.00 43.10
C ASN A 45 -32.08 -18.26 43.17
N LEU A 46 -33.11 -18.81 42.54
CA LEU A 46 -34.46 -18.24 42.50
C LEU A 46 -35.14 -18.21 43.89
N SER A 47 -34.68 -19.02 44.84
CA SER A 47 -35.27 -19.17 46.18
C SER A 47 -34.85 -18.06 47.15
N TYR A 48 -33.75 -17.34 46.87
CA TYR A 48 -33.25 -16.27 47.75
C TYR A 48 -33.69 -14.90 47.26
N ARG A 49 -34.50 -14.20 48.08
CA ARG A 49 -34.96 -12.82 47.84
C ARG A 49 -33.83 -11.77 47.87
N LYS A 50 -32.64 -12.10 48.38
CA LYS A 50 -31.50 -11.18 48.48
C LYS A 50 -30.52 -11.38 47.34
N TRP A 51 -30.05 -10.25 46.80
CA TRP A 51 -29.03 -10.17 45.77
C TRP A 51 -27.69 -10.58 46.39
N GLY A 52 -27.20 -11.76 46.02
CA GLY A 52 -25.86 -12.23 46.37
C GLY A 52 -25.22 -12.86 45.13
N ASN A 53 -23.90 -12.76 45.02
CA ASN A 53 -23.17 -13.50 44.00
C ASN A 53 -23.40 -15.01 44.18
N PRO A 54 -23.49 -15.80 43.11
CA PRO A 54 -23.66 -17.25 43.24
C PRO A 54 -22.49 -17.85 44.03
N GLN A 55 -22.82 -18.76 44.94
CA GLN A 55 -21.86 -19.45 45.82
C GLN A 55 -22.07 -20.95 45.75
N LEU A 56 -20.99 -21.70 45.94
CA LEU A 56 -21.00 -23.16 46.06
C LEU A 56 -20.84 -23.51 47.53
N PHE A 57 -21.60 -24.50 48.01
CA PHE A 57 -21.46 -25.01 49.36
C PHE A 57 -20.60 -26.28 49.34
N ILE A 58 -19.35 -26.19 49.81
CA ILE A 58 -18.36 -27.26 49.76
C ILE A 58 -17.77 -27.42 51.16
N LYS A 59 -17.80 -28.65 51.71
CA LYS A 59 -17.21 -28.99 53.03
C LYS A 59 -17.61 -28.02 54.15
N ASP A 60 -18.92 -27.76 54.27
CA ASP A 60 -19.50 -26.84 55.26
C ASP A 60 -19.10 -25.36 55.12
N GLN A 61 -18.55 -24.96 53.98
CA GLN A 61 -18.17 -23.59 53.68
C GLN A 61 -18.83 -23.11 52.38
N TRP A 62 -19.15 -21.82 52.33
CA TRP A 62 -19.62 -21.15 51.11
C TRP A 62 -18.43 -20.56 50.36
N GLU A 63 -18.20 -21.03 49.14
CA GLU A 63 -17.15 -20.56 48.24
C GLU A 63 -17.76 -19.70 47.12
N SER A 64 -17.07 -18.61 46.75
CA SER A 64 -17.48 -17.76 45.63
C SER A 64 -17.05 -18.34 44.29
N ILE A 65 -17.90 -18.21 43.27
CA ILE A 65 -17.58 -18.67 41.91
C ILE A 65 -16.80 -17.59 41.16
N GLY A 66 -15.60 -17.92 40.69
CA GLY A 66 -14.79 -17.03 39.84
C GLY A 66 -14.83 -17.48 38.38
N LEU A 67 -15.72 -16.92 37.57
CA LEU A 67 -15.81 -17.28 36.15
C LEU A 67 -14.69 -16.60 35.31
N PRO A 68 -14.18 -17.27 34.27
CA PRO A 68 -13.26 -16.70 33.28
C PRO A 68 -13.79 -15.41 32.68
N GLN A 69 -12.90 -14.46 32.40
CA GLN A 69 -13.31 -13.15 31.87
C GLN A 69 -13.41 -13.12 30.34
N SER A 70 -12.82 -14.10 29.65
CA SER A 70 -12.82 -14.18 28.18
C SER A 70 -13.28 -15.56 27.68
N GLU A 71 -13.77 -15.58 26.44
CA GLU A 71 -14.09 -16.84 25.74
C GLU A 71 -12.85 -17.73 25.58
N GLU A 72 -11.68 -17.13 25.33
CA GLU A 72 -10.43 -17.88 25.15
C GLU A 72 -9.98 -18.59 26.44
N GLU A 73 -10.12 -17.91 27.58
CA GLU A 73 -9.85 -18.48 28.90
C GLU A 73 -10.86 -19.60 29.22
N ALA A 74 -12.16 -19.35 29.01
CA ALA A 74 -13.21 -20.34 29.19
C ALA A 74 -13.01 -21.58 28.30
N ALA A 75 -12.64 -21.39 27.02
CA ALA A 75 -12.35 -22.46 26.07
C ALA A 75 -11.09 -23.26 26.43
N THR A 76 -10.12 -22.63 27.08
CA THR A 76 -8.93 -23.32 27.59
C THR A 76 -9.29 -24.23 28.76
N ILE A 77 -10.08 -23.74 29.70
CA ILE A 77 -10.56 -24.51 30.85
C ILE A 77 -11.49 -25.65 30.43
N ASP A 78 -12.42 -25.41 29.50
CA ASP A 78 -13.35 -26.42 28.94
C ASP A 78 -12.61 -27.58 28.24
N ARG A 79 -11.40 -27.32 27.73
CA ARG A 79 -10.48 -28.35 27.19
C ARG A 79 -9.72 -29.08 28.29
N MET A 80 -9.31 -28.39 29.35
CA MET A 80 -8.65 -29.02 30.50
C MET A 80 -9.59 -29.96 31.27
N SER A 81 -10.89 -29.69 31.24
CA SER A 81 -11.91 -30.54 31.87
C SER A 81 -12.27 -31.78 31.04
N GLU A 82 -11.87 -31.86 29.77
CA GLU A 82 -12.09 -33.04 28.93
C GLU A 82 -11.45 -34.30 29.55
N GLY A 83 -12.19 -35.40 29.54
CA GLY A 83 -11.80 -36.63 30.21
C GLY A 83 -12.12 -36.63 31.72
N CYS A 84 -12.32 -35.48 32.37
CA CYS A 84 -12.81 -35.42 33.74
C CYS A 84 -14.33 -35.23 33.80
N LEU A 85 -14.90 -34.41 32.91
CA LEU A 85 -16.31 -34.05 32.91
C LEU A 85 -16.93 -34.33 31.54
N LEU A 86 -17.96 -35.18 31.49
CA LEU A 86 -18.75 -35.44 30.30
C LEU A 86 -20.19 -34.95 30.52
N SER A 87 -20.57 -33.87 29.83
CA SER A 87 -21.98 -33.44 29.78
C SER A 87 -22.77 -34.34 28.83
N GLN A 88 -24.08 -34.39 29.08
CA GLN A 88 -25.04 -35.13 28.27
C GLN A 88 -24.98 -34.74 26.77
N GLU A 89 -24.77 -33.45 26.47
CA GLU A 89 -24.74 -32.91 25.11
C GLU A 89 -23.44 -33.29 24.35
N ARG A 90 -22.29 -33.28 25.04
CA ARG A 90 -20.97 -33.48 24.42
C ARG A 90 -20.76 -34.87 23.79
N GLY A 91 -21.35 -35.91 24.37
CA GLY A 91 -21.14 -37.30 23.92
C GLY A 91 -21.54 -37.54 22.47
N GLY A 92 -22.70 -37.03 22.04
CA GLY A 92 -23.18 -37.16 20.67
C GLY A 92 -22.63 -36.12 19.68
N GLU A 93 -22.01 -35.06 20.17
CA GLU A 93 -21.50 -33.95 19.35
C GLU A 93 -20.15 -34.22 18.72
N PHE A 94 -19.30 -35.04 19.35
CA PHE A 94 -17.94 -35.31 18.88
C PHE A 94 -17.91 -35.64 17.39
N CYS A 95 -18.74 -36.59 16.94
CA CYS A 95 -18.79 -36.97 15.52
C CYS A 95 -19.43 -35.93 14.60
N LYS A 96 -20.26 -35.03 15.15
CA LYS A 96 -21.01 -34.01 14.40
C LYS A 96 -20.19 -32.74 14.19
N ARG A 97 -19.10 -32.54 14.94
CA ARG A 97 -18.21 -31.38 14.85
C ARG A 97 -17.68 -31.16 13.43
N SER A 98 -17.35 -29.91 13.13
CA SER A 98 -16.70 -29.54 11.87
C SER A 98 -15.30 -30.17 11.81
N SER A 99 -14.73 -30.25 10.60
CA SER A 99 -13.40 -30.85 10.44
C SER A 99 -12.29 -30.04 11.12
N SER A 100 -12.45 -28.72 11.23
CA SER A 100 -11.52 -27.85 11.96
C SER A 100 -11.65 -28.01 13.47
N ASP A 101 -12.87 -28.16 13.99
CA ASP A 101 -13.08 -28.34 15.44
C ASP A 101 -12.59 -29.70 15.91
N LEU A 102 -12.86 -30.75 15.14
CA LEU A 102 -12.30 -32.09 15.36
C LEU A 102 -10.76 -32.08 15.32
N ALA A 103 -10.16 -31.34 14.38
CA ALA A 103 -8.71 -31.19 14.33
C ALA A 103 -8.19 -30.45 15.57
N ALA A 104 -8.85 -29.36 15.98
CA ALA A 104 -8.47 -28.60 17.15
C ALA A 104 -8.55 -29.43 18.44
N GLU A 105 -9.49 -30.38 18.53
CA GLU A 105 -9.65 -31.27 19.67
C GLU A 105 -8.65 -32.44 19.65
N VAL A 106 -8.52 -33.13 18.52
CA VAL A 106 -7.71 -34.36 18.40
C VAL A 106 -6.23 -34.05 18.16
N LEU A 107 -5.91 -33.12 17.25
CA LEU A 107 -4.53 -32.88 16.81
C LEU A 107 -3.77 -31.91 17.71
N ARG A 108 -4.43 -30.99 18.42
CA ARG A 108 -3.73 -30.16 19.43
C ARG A 108 -3.23 -30.99 20.60
N GLY A 109 -3.95 -32.05 20.97
CA GLY A 109 -3.54 -33.00 22.00
C GLY A 109 -2.33 -33.86 21.61
N TYR A 110 -1.83 -33.73 20.39
CA TYR A 110 -0.71 -34.51 19.88
C TYR A 110 0.65 -33.97 20.37
N SER A 111 0.87 -32.65 20.40
CA SER A 111 2.12 -32.06 20.92
C SER A 111 2.04 -30.54 21.15
N ASP A 112 2.20 -30.11 22.40
CA ASP A 112 2.38 -28.68 22.73
C ASP A 112 3.66 -28.10 22.12
N LEU A 113 4.71 -28.91 21.99
CA LEU A 113 5.96 -28.53 21.35
C LEU A 113 5.76 -28.20 19.87
N ALA A 114 4.97 -29.01 19.14
CA ALA A 114 4.64 -28.75 17.74
C ALA A 114 3.90 -27.41 17.56
N ASN A 115 2.92 -27.14 18.44
CA ASN A 115 2.20 -25.87 18.45
C ASN A 115 3.14 -24.68 18.74
N GLY A 116 4.03 -24.81 19.72
CA GLY A 116 5.00 -23.78 20.08
C GLY A 116 5.99 -23.47 18.94
N ILE A 117 6.52 -24.52 18.29
CA ILE A 117 7.43 -24.36 17.14
C ILE A 117 6.70 -23.72 15.95
N GLN A 118 5.46 -24.14 15.66
CA GLN A 118 4.67 -23.56 14.57
C GLN A 118 4.38 -22.07 14.81
N TRP A 119 4.05 -21.68 16.05
CA TRP A 119 3.82 -20.29 16.42
C TRP A 119 5.11 -19.46 16.26
N TYR A 120 6.23 -19.95 16.78
CA TYR A 120 7.53 -19.28 16.63
C TYR A 120 7.90 -19.05 15.16
N VAL A 121 7.75 -20.06 14.30
CA VAL A 121 8.08 -19.95 12.88
C VAL A 121 7.15 -18.96 12.14
N GLU A 122 5.87 -18.91 12.50
CA GLU A 122 4.95 -17.93 11.92
C GLU A 122 5.28 -16.51 12.40
N ASP A 123 5.58 -16.32 13.68
CA ASP A 123 5.98 -15.03 14.25
C ASP A 123 7.25 -14.48 13.58
N GLU A 124 8.29 -15.31 13.45
CA GLU A 124 9.54 -14.92 12.77
C GLU A 124 9.34 -14.62 11.28
N TYR A 125 8.45 -15.37 10.59
CA TYR A 125 8.06 -15.05 9.22
C TYR A 125 7.37 -13.68 9.14
N GLN A 126 6.45 -13.38 10.05
CA GLN A 126 5.73 -12.10 10.08
C GLN A 126 6.66 -10.93 10.40
N LYS A 127 7.58 -11.08 11.36
CA LYS A 127 8.63 -10.09 11.67
C LYS A 127 9.48 -9.78 10.45
N ALA A 128 10.05 -10.80 9.80
CA ALA A 128 10.86 -10.62 8.60
C ALA A 128 10.07 -9.92 7.48
N ASN A 129 8.78 -10.27 7.33
CA ASN A 129 7.92 -9.64 6.34
C ASN A 129 7.60 -8.17 6.67
N ALA A 130 7.45 -7.83 7.96
CA ALA A 130 7.26 -6.46 8.43
C ALA A 130 8.52 -5.61 8.19
N GLU A 131 9.71 -6.14 8.47
CA GLU A 131 10.99 -5.48 8.18
C GLU A 131 11.16 -5.19 6.69
N ARG A 132 10.80 -6.14 5.82
CA ARG A 132 10.78 -5.92 4.36
C ARG A 132 9.85 -4.78 3.97
N GLN A 133 8.65 -4.73 4.55
CA GLN A 133 7.69 -3.66 4.26
C GLN A 133 8.17 -2.30 4.77
N GLU A 134 8.84 -2.26 5.93
CA GLU A 134 9.47 -1.05 6.47
C GLU A 134 10.58 -0.54 5.56
N LEU A 135 11.47 -1.42 5.10
CA LEU A 135 12.52 -1.06 4.15
C LEU A 135 11.94 -0.49 2.85
N LEU A 136 10.89 -1.13 2.30
CA LEU A 136 10.25 -0.61 1.10
C LEU A 136 9.65 0.79 1.33
N ARG A 137 9.05 1.04 2.51
CA ARG A 137 8.53 2.37 2.87
C ARG A 137 9.64 3.41 3.00
N SER A 138 10.75 3.08 3.65
CA SER A 138 11.89 4.01 3.79
C SER A 138 12.55 4.35 2.45
N LEU A 139 12.41 3.46 1.45
CA LEU A 139 12.86 3.68 0.07
C LEU A 139 11.82 4.38 -0.82
N GLY A 140 10.62 4.70 -0.30
CA GLY A 140 9.54 5.33 -1.08
C GLY A 140 8.84 4.38 -2.05
N LEU A 141 8.96 3.06 -1.85
CA LEU A 141 8.42 2.03 -2.73
C LEU A 141 7.12 1.42 -2.19
N ARG A 142 6.37 0.76 -3.08
CA ARG A 142 5.15 0.04 -2.69
C ARG A 142 5.49 -1.19 -1.85
N THR A 143 4.80 -1.37 -0.72
CA THR A 143 5.03 -2.47 0.25
C THR A 143 4.71 -3.86 -0.28
N ASN A 144 3.94 -3.96 -1.36
CA ASN A 144 3.54 -5.24 -1.96
C ASN A 144 4.61 -5.87 -2.88
N ILE A 145 5.76 -5.22 -3.09
CA ILE A 145 6.84 -5.76 -3.94
C ILE A 145 7.51 -6.95 -3.25
N THR A 146 7.24 -8.17 -3.71
CA THR A 146 7.80 -9.42 -3.16
C THR A 146 9.04 -9.93 -3.90
N LYS A 147 9.24 -9.52 -5.16
CA LYS A 147 10.40 -9.92 -5.97
C LYS A 147 11.56 -8.95 -5.77
N VAL A 148 12.74 -9.50 -5.48
CA VAL A 148 13.99 -8.75 -5.32
C VAL A 148 14.33 -7.93 -6.56
N ASP A 149 14.28 -8.53 -7.74
CA ASP A 149 14.66 -7.85 -9.00
C ASP A 149 13.79 -6.61 -9.27
N THR A 150 12.49 -6.72 -8.97
CA THR A 150 11.56 -5.60 -9.07
C THR A 150 11.90 -4.50 -8.05
N ALA A 151 12.32 -4.85 -6.84
CA ALA A 151 12.76 -3.88 -5.85
C ALA A 151 14.05 -3.17 -6.29
N TYR A 152 15.03 -3.89 -6.82
CA TYR A 152 16.26 -3.30 -7.36
C TYR A 152 15.98 -2.28 -8.46
N GLN A 153 15.19 -2.68 -9.47
CA GLN A 153 14.86 -1.78 -10.57
C GLN A 153 14.15 -0.52 -10.08
N LYS A 154 13.22 -0.65 -9.12
CA LYS A 154 12.50 0.50 -8.55
C LYS A 154 13.38 1.40 -7.68
N VAL A 155 14.33 0.84 -6.94
CA VAL A 155 15.35 1.62 -6.22
C VAL A 155 16.17 2.45 -7.21
N ALA A 156 16.65 1.82 -8.29
CA ALA A 156 17.44 2.47 -9.31
C ALA A 156 16.65 3.59 -10.02
N GLU A 157 15.42 3.32 -10.46
CA GLU A 157 14.53 4.34 -11.04
C GLU A 157 14.35 5.54 -10.09
N GLN A 158 14.11 5.30 -8.81
CA GLN A 158 13.92 6.37 -7.83
C GLN A 158 15.20 7.20 -7.63
N GLN A 159 16.38 6.57 -7.62
CA GLN A 159 17.63 7.32 -7.49
C GLN A 159 17.94 8.13 -8.75
N LEU A 160 17.64 7.61 -9.94
CA LEU A 160 17.78 8.35 -11.19
C LEU A 160 16.87 9.58 -11.23
N VAL A 161 15.64 9.47 -10.72
CA VAL A 161 14.73 10.62 -10.57
C VAL A 161 15.29 11.63 -9.57
N ASN A 162 15.75 11.17 -8.40
CA ASN A 162 16.27 12.06 -7.36
C ASN A 162 17.57 12.77 -7.76
N ALA A 163 18.35 12.17 -8.68
CA ALA A 163 19.59 12.75 -9.19
C ALA A 163 19.36 14.06 -9.97
N LEU A 164 18.15 14.24 -10.53
CA LEU A 164 17.79 15.38 -11.34
C LEU A 164 16.64 16.14 -10.66
N GLN A 165 16.93 17.34 -10.14
CA GLN A 165 15.91 18.24 -9.60
C GLN A 165 15.14 18.95 -10.74
N PHE A 166 14.61 18.17 -11.68
CA PHE A 166 14.00 18.66 -12.91
C PHE A 166 12.77 17.83 -13.31
N SER A 167 11.70 18.51 -13.74
CA SER A 167 10.49 17.86 -14.22
C SER A 167 10.45 17.85 -15.74
N THR A 168 10.76 16.68 -16.32
CA THR A 168 10.68 16.45 -17.77
C THR A 168 9.26 16.62 -18.29
N SER A 169 8.25 16.23 -17.52
CA SER A 169 6.84 16.35 -17.93
C SER A 169 6.41 17.80 -18.16
N ASN A 170 6.85 18.72 -17.30
CA ASN A 170 6.52 20.14 -17.43
C ASN A 170 7.22 20.73 -18.67
N MET A 171 8.48 20.36 -18.90
CA MET A 171 9.24 20.78 -20.08
C MET A 171 8.62 20.27 -21.39
N VAL A 172 8.27 18.99 -21.45
CA VAL A 172 7.65 18.36 -22.62
C VAL A 172 6.28 19.00 -22.89
N ALA A 173 5.45 19.21 -21.86
CA ALA A 173 4.16 19.86 -22.00
C ALA A 173 4.30 21.28 -22.56
N TRP A 174 5.21 22.07 -22.00
CA TRP A 174 5.48 23.43 -22.45
C TRP A 174 5.94 23.47 -23.92
N LEU A 175 6.94 22.65 -24.28
CA LEU A 175 7.46 22.58 -25.65
C LEU A 175 6.42 22.05 -26.65
N SER A 176 5.49 21.19 -26.21
CA SER A 176 4.42 20.68 -27.07
C SER A 176 3.39 21.76 -27.41
N VAL A 177 3.08 22.67 -26.48
CA VAL A 177 2.25 23.85 -26.76
C VAL A 177 2.98 24.80 -27.71
N ALA A 178 4.26 25.06 -27.47
CA ALA A 178 5.10 25.86 -28.38
C ALA A 178 5.14 25.29 -29.81
N ALA A 179 5.29 23.97 -29.93
CA ALA A 179 5.32 23.29 -31.22
C ALA A 179 4.00 23.38 -31.99
N LYS A 180 2.86 23.31 -31.30
CA LYS A 180 1.53 23.28 -31.92
C LYS A 180 1.02 24.68 -32.27
N ASP A 181 1.09 25.60 -31.31
CA ASP A 181 0.39 26.88 -31.41
C ASP A 181 1.33 28.02 -31.87
N TYR A 182 2.65 27.85 -31.70
CA TYR A 182 3.66 28.88 -31.91
C TYR A 182 4.84 28.43 -32.80
N GLN A 183 4.61 27.47 -33.71
CA GLN A 183 5.64 26.92 -34.59
C GLN A 183 6.41 28.00 -35.39
N ASP A 184 5.72 29.05 -35.80
CA ASP A 184 6.30 30.18 -36.56
C ASP A 184 7.32 30.97 -35.73
N PHE A 185 7.14 31.00 -34.40
CA PHE A 185 8.03 31.70 -33.46
C PHE A 185 9.09 30.78 -32.85
N MET A 186 8.82 29.48 -32.75
CA MET A 186 9.70 28.48 -32.14
C MET A 186 9.77 27.18 -32.97
N PRO A 187 10.40 27.21 -34.16
CA PRO A 187 10.34 26.10 -35.12
C PRO A 187 11.01 24.80 -34.66
N THR A 188 11.90 24.88 -33.65
CA THR A 188 12.63 23.72 -33.11
C THR A 188 11.97 23.11 -31.86
N ALA A 189 10.85 23.66 -31.39
CA ALA A 189 10.18 23.20 -30.16
C ALA A 189 9.75 21.72 -30.22
N GLU A 190 9.20 21.27 -31.36
CA GLU A 190 8.73 19.89 -31.53
C GLU A 190 9.88 18.88 -31.40
N ARG A 191 11.03 19.17 -32.06
CA ARG A 191 12.21 18.32 -32.02
C ARG A 191 12.74 18.17 -30.58
N ASN A 192 12.75 19.26 -29.82
CA ASN A 192 13.21 19.26 -28.43
C ASN A 192 12.24 18.53 -27.50
N ALA A 193 10.92 18.69 -27.70
CA ALA A 193 9.92 17.93 -26.95
C ALA A 193 10.11 16.43 -27.12
N ARG A 194 10.30 15.97 -28.37
CA ARG A 194 10.58 14.55 -28.69
C ARG A 194 11.90 14.09 -28.08
N ARG A 195 12.94 14.92 -28.07
CA ARG A 195 14.24 14.60 -27.47
C ARG A 195 14.12 14.33 -25.97
N TRP A 196 13.40 15.17 -25.24
CA TRP A 196 13.12 14.98 -23.82
C TRP A 196 12.28 13.72 -23.55
N GLN A 197 11.27 13.45 -24.37
CA GLN A 197 10.48 12.21 -24.28
C GLN A 197 11.33 10.95 -24.49
N GLN A 198 12.19 10.94 -25.51
CA GLN A 198 13.09 9.81 -25.80
C GLN A 198 14.10 9.58 -24.68
N TRP A 199 14.67 10.65 -24.15
CA TRP A 199 15.61 10.57 -23.03
C TRP A 199 14.95 10.02 -21.75
N GLU A 200 13.73 10.47 -21.43
CA GLU A 200 12.97 9.97 -20.27
C GLU A 200 12.58 8.50 -20.43
N ALA A 201 12.20 8.08 -21.66
CA ALA A 201 11.82 6.70 -21.95
C ALA A 201 12.95 5.69 -21.67
N LYS A 202 14.22 6.09 -21.82
CA LYS A 202 15.40 5.24 -21.54
C LYS A 202 15.64 4.99 -20.05
N ARG A 203 15.01 5.74 -19.14
CA ARG A 203 15.27 5.65 -17.69
C ARG A 203 15.07 4.25 -17.14
N GLY A 204 14.02 3.54 -17.59
CA GLY A 204 13.74 2.17 -17.18
C GLY A 204 14.82 1.17 -17.62
N ASP A 205 15.39 1.37 -18.81
CA ASP A 205 16.47 0.53 -19.35
C ASP A 205 17.77 0.80 -18.60
N VAL A 206 18.09 2.06 -18.32
CA VAL A 206 19.26 2.46 -17.53
C VAL A 206 19.17 1.89 -16.11
N ALA A 207 17.99 1.98 -15.48
CA ALA A 207 17.75 1.38 -14.17
C ALA A 207 18.00 -0.13 -14.17
N SER A 208 17.53 -0.83 -15.22
CA SER A 208 17.77 -2.27 -15.41
C SER A 208 19.25 -2.60 -15.57
N GLN A 209 20.00 -1.80 -16.35
CA GLN A 209 21.44 -1.97 -16.55
C GLN A 209 22.23 -1.76 -15.25
N CYS A 210 21.85 -0.76 -14.44
CA CYS A 210 22.51 -0.47 -13.16
C CYS A 210 22.42 -1.64 -12.17
N VAL A 211 21.36 -2.45 -12.25
CA VAL A 211 21.10 -3.51 -11.26
C VAL A 211 21.38 -4.92 -11.78
N ALA A 212 21.71 -5.07 -13.07
CA ALA A 212 21.90 -6.38 -13.71
C ALA A 212 23.04 -7.20 -13.07
N LEU A 213 24.16 -6.55 -12.74
CA LEU A 213 25.35 -7.19 -12.15
C LEU A 213 25.71 -6.64 -10.77
N LEU A 214 24.97 -5.63 -10.28
CA LEU A 214 25.24 -4.92 -9.03
C LEU A 214 26.71 -4.45 -8.91
N GLU A 215 27.32 -4.07 -10.03
CA GLU A 215 28.69 -3.59 -10.11
C GLU A 215 28.70 -2.06 -10.28
N GLU A 216 29.40 -1.36 -9.37
CA GLU A 216 29.42 0.11 -9.35
C GLU A 216 29.96 0.70 -10.66
N GLY A 217 30.97 0.08 -11.27
CA GLY A 217 31.56 0.54 -12.53
C GLY A 217 30.58 0.52 -13.71
N LEU A 218 29.82 -0.58 -13.87
CA LEU A 218 28.83 -0.72 -14.93
C LEU A 218 27.60 0.17 -14.71
N ALA A 219 27.19 0.30 -13.45
CA ALA A 219 26.13 1.24 -13.08
C ALA A 219 26.56 2.68 -13.40
N LYS A 220 27.78 3.07 -13.03
CA LYS A 220 28.35 4.39 -13.34
C LYS A 220 28.35 4.64 -14.84
N GLU A 221 28.89 3.73 -15.66
CA GLU A 221 28.93 3.90 -17.12
C GLU A 221 27.53 4.10 -17.73
N SER A 222 26.55 3.34 -17.25
CA SER A 222 25.15 3.44 -17.72
C SER A 222 24.53 4.80 -17.36
N VAL A 223 24.77 5.28 -16.13
CA VAL A 223 24.30 6.60 -15.68
C VAL A 223 25.03 7.73 -16.42
N GLU A 224 26.33 7.61 -16.69
CA GLU A 224 27.11 8.60 -17.43
C GLU A 224 26.56 8.84 -18.84
N LYS A 225 26.27 7.75 -19.57
CA LYS A 225 25.67 7.84 -20.91
C LYS A 225 24.33 8.57 -20.85
N TRP A 226 23.49 8.22 -19.89
CA TRP A 226 22.17 8.84 -19.70
C TRP A 226 22.25 10.32 -19.30
N LEU A 227 23.17 10.71 -18.42
CA LEU A 227 23.40 12.11 -18.02
C LEU A 227 24.07 12.95 -19.13
N THR A 228 24.90 12.33 -19.97
CA THR A 228 25.47 13.00 -21.15
C THR A 228 24.36 13.36 -22.14
N GLU A 229 23.41 12.45 -22.37
CA GLU A 229 22.22 12.73 -23.17
C GLU A 229 21.33 13.81 -22.55
N PHE A 230 21.21 13.85 -21.21
CA PHE A 230 20.52 14.93 -20.49
C PHE A 230 21.15 16.29 -20.77
N ASN A 231 22.47 16.42 -20.59
CA ASN A 231 23.19 17.68 -20.84
C ASN A 231 23.09 18.11 -22.32
N SER A 232 23.10 17.15 -23.26
CA SER A 232 22.84 17.40 -24.68
C SER A 232 21.44 17.96 -24.90
N ALA A 233 20.39 17.35 -24.35
CA ALA A 233 19.02 17.84 -24.46
C ALA A 233 18.83 19.22 -23.80
N ALA A 234 19.45 19.46 -22.65
CA ALA A 234 19.45 20.74 -21.96
C ALA A 234 20.14 21.84 -22.77
N SER A 235 21.27 21.54 -23.40
CA SER A 235 21.99 22.46 -24.29
C SER A 235 21.19 22.79 -25.55
N GLU A 236 20.61 21.78 -26.20
CA GLU A 236 19.72 22.00 -27.35
C GLU A 236 18.51 22.86 -26.98
N THR A 237 17.92 22.62 -25.80
CA THR A 237 16.81 23.42 -25.28
C THR A 237 17.23 24.88 -25.06
N ARG A 238 18.42 25.14 -24.48
CA ARG A 238 18.97 26.51 -24.37
C ARG A 238 19.10 27.19 -25.73
N ASN A 239 19.53 26.45 -26.74
CA ASN A 239 19.64 26.98 -28.10
C ASN A 239 18.28 27.33 -28.71
N VAL A 240 17.19 26.65 -28.30
CA VAL A 240 15.82 27.02 -28.70
C VAL A 240 15.44 28.40 -28.15
N PHE A 241 15.80 28.69 -26.90
CA PHE A 241 15.56 30.02 -26.32
C PHE A 241 16.49 31.06 -26.97
N GLY A 242 17.72 30.71 -27.33
CA GLY A 242 18.63 31.64 -28.04
C GLY A 242 18.84 32.97 -27.30
N GLY A 243 19.55 33.92 -27.92
CA GLY A 243 19.77 35.24 -27.30
C GLY A 243 18.48 36.08 -27.21
N HIS A 244 17.64 36.01 -28.25
CA HIS A 244 16.48 36.89 -28.37
C HIS A 244 15.30 36.48 -27.47
N VAL A 245 15.02 35.18 -27.26
CA VAL A 245 13.95 34.76 -26.33
C VAL A 245 14.37 35.01 -24.90
N LEU A 246 15.65 34.82 -24.54
CA LEU A 246 16.13 35.15 -23.19
C LEU A 246 15.98 36.64 -22.89
N VAL A 247 16.35 37.53 -23.83
CA VAL A 247 16.17 38.98 -23.68
C VAL A 247 14.68 39.36 -23.56
N LEU A 248 13.81 38.73 -24.35
CA LEU A 248 12.36 38.91 -24.27
C LEU A 248 11.79 38.42 -22.93
N LEU A 249 12.24 37.26 -22.44
CA LEU A 249 11.84 36.70 -21.15
C LEU A 249 12.26 37.58 -19.98
N ASP A 250 13.48 38.11 -20.00
CA ASP A 250 13.97 39.02 -18.96
C ASP A 250 13.18 40.34 -18.96
N HIS A 251 12.83 40.87 -20.14
CA HIS A 251 11.96 42.04 -20.25
C HIS A 251 10.52 41.77 -19.76
N ILE A 252 9.95 40.61 -20.10
CA ILE A 252 8.61 40.20 -19.63
C ILE A 252 8.62 40.09 -18.09
N ARG A 253 9.66 39.49 -17.50
CA ARG A 253 9.82 39.38 -16.04
C ARG A 253 9.97 40.74 -15.37
N ALA A 254 10.62 41.70 -16.03
CA ALA A 254 10.83 43.04 -15.49
C ALA A 254 9.58 43.96 -15.59
N THR A 255 8.64 43.67 -16.49
CA THR A 255 7.51 44.59 -16.82
C THR A 255 6.10 44.04 -16.50
N ASP A 256 6.01 42.81 -15.97
CA ASP A 256 4.87 42.13 -15.30
C ASP A 256 3.44 42.15 -15.90
N SER A 257 3.20 42.80 -17.04
CA SER A 257 2.05 42.61 -17.96
C SER A 257 2.00 43.69 -19.06
N ALA A 258 2.80 44.74 -18.94
CA ALA A 258 2.70 45.93 -19.78
C ALA A 258 2.85 45.62 -21.29
N ILE A 259 3.67 44.65 -21.68
CA ILE A 259 3.93 44.34 -23.10
C ILE A 259 2.65 43.81 -23.79
N ALA A 260 1.96 42.84 -23.19
CA ALA A 260 0.75 42.25 -23.77
C ALA A 260 -0.39 43.28 -23.85
N GLU A 261 -0.54 44.10 -22.81
CA GLU A 261 -1.52 45.18 -22.75
C GLU A 261 -1.22 46.29 -23.78
N GLN A 262 0.05 46.68 -23.93
CA GLN A 262 0.50 47.67 -24.92
C GLN A 262 0.27 47.18 -26.35
N LEU A 263 0.59 45.92 -26.66
CA LEU A 263 0.33 45.33 -27.99
C LEU A 263 -1.16 45.23 -28.27
N GLY A 264 -1.96 44.86 -27.27
CA GLY A 264 -3.42 44.82 -27.35
C GLY A 264 -4.02 46.19 -27.63
N ALA A 265 -3.65 47.20 -26.84
CA ALA A 265 -4.12 48.58 -26.97
C ALA A 265 -3.70 49.21 -28.31
N TRP A 266 -2.43 49.02 -28.71
CA TRP A 266 -1.92 49.53 -29.98
C TRP A 266 -2.64 48.89 -31.18
N GLY A 267 -2.84 47.57 -31.14
CA GLY A 267 -3.56 46.86 -32.17
C GLY A 267 -5.05 47.22 -32.25
N GLN A 268 -5.74 47.35 -31.12
CA GLN A 268 -7.16 47.76 -31.08
C GLN A 268 -7.36 49.18 -31.62
N TRP A 269 -6.44 50.09 -31.28
CA TRP A 269 -6.43 51.43 -31.84
C TRP A 269 -6.25 51.42 -33.37
N MET A 270 -5.35 50.58 -33.90
CA MET A 270 -5.17 50.44 -35.35
C MET A 270 -6.40 49.87 -36.06
N GLU A 271 -7.12 48.95 -35.42
CA GLU A 271 -8.35 48.34 -35.93
C GLU A 271 -9.52 49.35 -36.00
N GLN A 272 -9.72 50.15 -34.95
CA GLN A 272 -10.78 51.18 -34.89
C GLN A 272 -10.62 52.27 -35.96
N ARG A 273 -9.40 52.53 -36.43
CA ARG A 273 -9.14 53.50 -37.52
C ARG A 273 -9.64 53.06 -38.90
N VAL A 274 -9.90 51.77 -39.09
CA VAL A 274 -10.41 51.19 -40.34
C VAL A 274 -11.94 51.30 -40.43
N VAL A 275 -12.64 51.39 -39.28
CA VAL A 275 -14.10 51.17 -39.22
C VAL A 275 -14.94 52.44 -39.00
N ALA A 276 -14.38 53.57 -38.54
CA ALA A 276 -15.21 54.75 -38.22
C ALA A 276 -15.78 55.49 -39.46
N PRO A 277 -17.12 55.54 -39.66
CA PRO A 277 -17.76 56.37 -40.69
C PRO A 277 -18.32 57.68 -40.08
N GLY A 278 -18.23 58.77 -40.85
CA GLY A 278 -19.15 59.91 -40.74
C GLY A 278 -18.90 60.91 -39.62
N SER A 279 -18.03 61.89 -39.86
CA SER A 279 -18.21 63.25 -39.33
C SER A 279 -17.75 64.26 -40.40
N GLY A 280 -18.40 65.43 -40.50
CA GLY A 280 -18.30 66.39 -41.61
C GLY A 280 -16.94 66.97 -41.97
N ASN A 281 -15.84 66.41 -41.47
CA ASN A 281 -14.45 66.74 -41.76
C ASN A 281 -13.72 65.65 -42.60
N GLU A 282 -14.45 64.79 -43.33
CA GLU A 282 -13.88 63.65 -44.06
C GLU A 282 -12.69 64.00 -44.97
N GLN A 283 -12.73 65.15 -45.66
CA GLN A 283 -11.66 65.55 -46.59
C GLN A 283 -10.39 66.04 -45.85
N ALA A 284 -10.56 66.76 -44.74
CA ALA A 284 -9.45 67.21 -43.89
C ALA A 284 -8.84 66.03 -43.12
N ILE A 285 -9.67 65.11 -42.64
CA ILE A 285 -9.25 63.86 -42.00
C ILE A 285 -8.50 62.98 -43.01
N ALA A 286 -9.01 62.82 -44.24
CA ALA A 286 -8.35 62.04 -45.29
C ALA A 286 -6.99 62.64 -45.70
N SER A 287 -6.89 63.97 -45.81
CA SER A 287 -5.63 64.66 -46.11
C SER A 287 -4.61 64.50 -44.98
N ALA A 288 -5.02 64.72 -43.73
CA ALA A 288 -4.14 64.55 -42.57
C ALA A 288 -3.73 63.08 -42.36
N LYS A 289 -4.62 62.11 -42.67
CA LYS A 289 -4.28 60.68 -42.72
C LYS A 289 -3.24 60.37 -43.79
N LYS A 290 -3.35 60.96 -44.99
CA LYS A 290 -2.41 60.76 -46.10
C LYS A 290 -1.03 61.35 -45.79
N GLU A 291 -0.98 62.52 -45.15
CA GLU A 291 0.25 63.12 -44.63
C GLU A 291 0.89 62.23 -43.55
N LEU A 292 0.10 61.73 -42.61
CA LEU A 292 0.59 60.83 -41.56
C LEU A 292 1.13 59.51 -42.13
N ASP A 293 0.45 58.89 -43.09
CA ASP A 293 0.94 57.68 -43.77
C ASP A 293 2.23 57.95 -44.55
N LEU A 294 2.35 59.13 -45.17
CA LEU A 294 3.57 59.54 -45.85
C LEU A 294 4.73 59.70 -44.85
N PHE A 295 4.51 60.40 -43.74
CA PHE A 295 5.53 60.60 -42.71
C PHE A 295 5.89 59.28 -42.01
N ALA A 296 4.92 58.40 -41.76
CA ALA A 296 5.17 57.07 -41.20
C ALA A 296 6.02 56.20 -42.14
N LYS A 297 5.77 56.24 -43.46
CA LYS A 297 6.61 55.56 -44.45
C LYS A 297 8.03 56.13 -44.49
N GLN A 298 8.17 57.45 -44.42
CA GLN A 298 9.48 58.09 -44.37
C GLN A 298 10.23 57.76 -43.06
N GLN A 299 9.54 57.72 -41.93
CA GLN A 299 10.11 57.33 -40.64
C GLN A 299 10.60 55.87 -40.66
N ALA A 300 9.81 54.96 -41.21
CA ALA A 300 10.18 53.54 -41.35
C ALA A 300 11.42 53.35 -42.25
N ASP A 301 11.51 54.10 -43.34
CA ASP A 301 12.67 54.07 -44.24
C ASP A 301 13.94 54.63 -43.56
N ILE A 302 13.82 55.74 -42.82
CA ILE A 302 14.93 56.29 -42.02
C ILE A 302 15.37 55.28 -40.94
N ALA A 303 14.42 54.64 -40.25
CA ALA A 303 14.74 53.62 -39.24
C ALA A 303 15.49 52.42 -39.84
N LYS A 304 15.07 51.95 -41.02
CA LYS A 304 15.75 50.88 -41.75
C LYS A 304 17.16 51.27 -42.18
N ARG A 305 17.34 52.50 -42.68
CA ARG A 305 18.67 53.02 -43.01
C ARG A 305 19.54 53.19 -41.76
N GLY A 306 18.95 53.62 -40.65
CA GLY A 306 19.62 53.75 -39.35
C GLY A 306 20.06 52.40 -38.76
N SER A 307 19.23 51.37 -38.85
CA SER A 307 19.60 50.02 -38.40
C SER A 307 20.74 49.42 -39.22
N LEU A 308 20.74 49.63 -40.54
CA LEU A 308 21.85 49.26 -41.41
C LEU A 308 23.15 49.98 -41.03
N MET A 309 23.09 51.29 -40.72
CA MET A 309 24.27 52.04 -40.25
C MET A 309 24.76 51.58 -38.89
N ARG A 310 23.86 51.17 -37.98
CA ARG A 310 24.22 50.58 -36.69
C ARG A 310 24.90 49.22 -36.87
N ALA A 311 24.31 48.32 -37.65
CA ALA A 311 24.93 47.03 -37.96
C ALA A 311 26.31 47.20 -38.61
N ARG A 312 26.46 48.20 -39.48
CA ARG A 312 27.75 48.56 -40.08
C ARG A 312 28.75 49.09 -39.05
N LEU A 313 28.32 49.92 -38.09
CA LEU A 313 29.17 50.40 -37.00
C LEU A 313 29.62 49.25 -36.08
N ASP A 314 28.70 48.36 -35.71
CA ASP A 314 29.00 47.21 -34.86
C ASP A 314 29.99 46.26 -35.57
N HIS A 315 29.78 46.01 -36.88
CA HIS A 315 30.70 45.26 -37.71
C HIS A 315 32.08 45.93 -37.82
N LEU A 316 32.14 47.24 -38.11
CA LEU A 316 33.40 47.99 -38.18
C LEU A 316 34.10 48.05 -36.83
N GLY A 317 33.37 48.15 -35.72
CA GLY A 317 33.88 48.11 -34.36
C GLY A 317 34.52 46.76 -34.01
N GLY A 318 33.80 45.66 -34.25
CA GLY A 318 34.34 44.30 -34.04
C GLY A 318 35.51 43.99 -34.97
N THR A 319 35.43 44.44 -36.23
CA THR A 319 36.50 44.31 -37.22
C THR A 319 37.74 45.10 -36.81
N ARG A 320 37.57 46.32 -36.29
CA ARG A 320 38.67 47.12 -35.74
C ARG A 320 39.37 46.39 -34.60
N THR A 321 38.63 45.87 -33.63
CA THR A 321 39.23 45.11 -32.52
C THR A 321 39.97 43.86 -33.02
N GLY A 322 39.41 43.13 -33.99
CA GLY A 322 40.06 41.93 -34.57
C GLY A 322 41.31 42.23 -35.42
N ILE A 323 41.26 43.29 -36.23
CA ILE A 323 42.33 43.69 -37.16
C ILE A 323 43.47 44.40 -36.42
N GLU A 324 43.16 45.31 -35.47
CA GLU A 324 44.17 46.01 -34.68
C GLU A 324 44.98 45.05 -33.79
N THR A 325 44.39 43.93 -33.36
CA THR A 325 45.07 42.96 -32.48
C THR A 325 45.96 41.95 -33.24
N ARG A 326 45.84 41.81 -34.57
CA ARG A 326 46.55 40.74 -35.33
C ARG A 326 47.12 41.13 -36.68
N TRP A 327 46.53 42.10 -37.38
CA TRP A 327 46.87 42.39 -38.79
C TRP A 327 47.66 43.68 -38.94
N VAL A 328 47.39 44.68 -38.10
CA VAL A 328 48.06 45.99 -38.16
C VAL A 328 49.55 45.89 -37.85
N GLU A 329 49.99 44.94 -37.01
CA GLU A 329 51.41 44.79 -36.65
C GLU A 329 52.31 44.41 -37.84
N GLU A 330 51.81 43.64 -38.81
CA GLU A 330 52.60 43.15 -39.95
C GLU A 330 52.19 43.75 -41.30
N HIS A 331 50.95 44.23 -41.44
CA HIS A 331 50.35 44.60 -42.73
C HIS A 331 49.57 45.92 -42.68
N GLU A 332 50.03 46.91 -41.90
CA GLU A 332 49.36 48.22 -41.73
C GLU A 332 49.07 48.96 -43.05
N ALA A 333 49.94 48.81 -44.04
CA ALA A 333 49.78 49.46 -45.34
C ALA A 333 48.86 48.69 -46.32
N SER A 334 48.29 47.55 -45.96
CA SER A 334 47.51 46.73 -46.90
C SER A 334 46.09 46.43 -46.40
N CYS A 335 45.11 46.59 -47.28
CA CYS A 335 43.73 46.25 -46.98
C CYS A 335 43.53 44.71 -46.93
N PRO A 336 43.06 44.13 -45.82
CA PRO A 336 42.87 42.68 -45.67
C PRO A 336 41.75 42.11 -46.56
N THR A 337 40.88 42.96 -47.10
CA THR A 337 39.73 42.53 -47.91
C THR A 337 40.01 42.56 -49.41
N CYS A 338 40.81 43.53 -49.89
CA CYS A 338 41.05 43.72 -51.33
C CYS A 338 42.52 43.94 -51.72
N GLY A 339 43.45 43.86 -50.76
CA GLY A 339 44.90 43.95 -50.99
C GLY A 339 45.41 45.31 -51.47
N SER A 340 44.59 46.35 -51.40
CA SER A 340 44.96 47.71 -51.83
C SER A 340 45.99 48.33 -50.89
N ASP A 341 46.96 49.07 -51.45
CA ASP A 341 47.95 49.83 -50.69
C ASP A 341 47.32 51.10 -50.07
N LEU A 342 47.45 51.21 -48.75
CA LEU A 342 46.92 52.26 -47.89
C LEU A 342 48.03 53.15 -47.30
N SER A 343 49.29 52.95 -47.72
CA SER A 343 50.46 53.72 -47.24
C SER A 343 50.25 55.23 -47.37
N GLN A 344 49.74 55.71 -48.51
CA GLN A 344 49.47 57.13 -48.74
C GLN A 344 48.24 57.67 -48.00
N ARG A 345 47.38 56.80 -47.46
CA ARG A 345 46.19 57.17 -46.66
C ARG A 345 46.44 57.12 -45.15
N GLY A 346 47.70 56.90 -44.74
CA GLY A 346 48.11 56.84 -43.34
C GLY A 346 47.79 55.52 -42.65
N GLY A 347 47.72 54.42 -43.42
CA GLY A 347 47.56 53.07 -42.90
C GLY A 347 46.10 52.65 -42.64
N LEU A 348 45.91 51.34 -42.48
CA LEU A 348 44.61 50.70 -42.30
C LEU A 348 43.86 51.20 -41.06
N SER A 349 44.55 51.45 -39.95
CA SER A 349 43.92 51.94 -38.72
C SER A 349 43.31 53.34 -38.92
N LYS A 350 44.01 54.23 -39.63
CA LYS A 350 43.48 55.57 -39.94
C LYS A 350 42.27 55.50 -40.86
N VAL A 351 42.32 54.67 -41.91
CA VAL A 351 41.19 54.48 -42.84
C VAL A 351 39.98 53.87 -42.14
N LEU A 352 40.17 52.87 -41.26
CA LEU A 352 39.10 52.30 -40.43
C LEU A 352 38.52 53.35 -39.47
N GLY A 353 39.36 54.16 -38.83
CA GLY A 353 38.94 55.26 -37.97
C GLY A 353 38.10 56.30 -38.72
N GLU A 354 38.50 56.67 -39.94
CA GLU A 354 37.76 57.57 -40.81
C GLU A 354 36.42 56.96 -41.24
N LEU A 355 36.37 55.68 -41.60
CA LEU A 355 35.14 54.98 -41.97
C LEU A 355 34.15 54.87 -40.80
N ILE A 356 34.65 54.63 -39.59
CA ILE A 356 33.84 54.60 -38.36
C ILE A 356 33.30 56.00 -38.09
N ALA A 357 34.14 57.04 -38.17
CA ALA A 357 33.72 58.42 -37.97
C ALA A 357 32.68 58.88 -39.02
N GLU A 358 32.85 58.48 -40.28
CA GLU A 358 31.91 58.76 -41.36
C GLU A 358 30.58 58.04 -41.15
N THR A 359 30.62 56.74 -40.83
CA THR A 359 29.41 55.96 -40.57
C THR A 359 28.66 56.47 -39.33
N ALA A 360 29.38 56.90 -38.29
CA ALA A 360 28.82 57.55 -37.11
C ALA A 360 28.18 58.91 -37.43
N ARG A 361 28.83 59.72 -38.28
CA ARG A 361 28.26 60.99 -38.75
C ARG A 361 26.97 60.78 -39.54
N ASN A 362 26.97 59.84 -40.49
CA ASN A 362 25.78 59.52 -41.29
C ASN A 362 24.64 59.01 -40.42
N ARG A 363 24.95 58.21 -39.39
CA ARG A 363 23.96 57.81 -38.38
C ARG A 363 23.42 59.03 -37.61
N GLY A 364 24.29 59.95 -37.19
CA GLY A 364 23.86 61.18 -36.51
C GLY A 364 22.94 62.06 -37.37
N ILE A 365 23.17 62.11 -38.69
CA ILE A 365 22.26 62.77 -39.64
C ILE A 365 20.91 62.06 -39.66
N LEU A 366 20.89 60.73 -39.79
CA LEU A 366 19.65 59.95 -39.78
C LEU A 366 18.90 60.09 -38.44
N GLU A 367 19.59 60.20 -37.30
CA GLU A 367 18.98 60.45 -35.99
C GLU A 367 18.34 61.85 -35.90
N ASN A 368 18.90 62.85 -36.59
CA ASN A 368 18.31 64.18 -36.68
C ASN A 368 17.09 64.19 -37.62
N GLU A 369 17.20 63.57 -38.81
CA GLU A 369 16.08 63.41 -39.75
C GLU A 369 14.92 62.64 -39.09
N PHE A 370 15.24 61.61 -38.31
CA PHE A 370 14.26 60.83 -37.57
C PHE A 370 13.53 61.69 -36.52
N ARG A 371 14.25 62.54 -35.78
CA ARG A 371 13.65 63.49 -34.82
C ARG A 371 12.75 64.49 -35.52
N GLU A 372 13.16 65.00 -36.67
CA GLU A 372 12.37 65.95 -37.46
C GLU A 372 11.06 65.31 -37.95
N ILE A 373 11.13 64.11 -38.54
CA ILE A 373 9.94 63.40 -39.00
C ILE A 373 9.04 62.99 -37.83
N SER A 374 9.61 62.60 -36.68
CA SER A 374 8.82 62.33 -35.47
C SER A 374 8.09 63.59 -34.99
N GLY A 375 8.69 64.77 -35.11
CA GLY A 375 8.03 66.05 -34.88
C GLY A 375 6.83 66.27 -35.82
N LYS A 376 7.02 66.03 -37.11
CA LYS A 376 5.94 66.13 -38.13
C LYS A 376 4.80 65.14 -37.88
N ILE A 377 5.12 63.93 -37.42
CA ILE A 377 4.11 62.92 -37.03
C ILE A 377 3.33 63.38 -35.79
N ARG A 378 3.99 63.97 -34.79
CA ARG A 378 3.31 64.55 -33.62
C ARG A 378 2.37 65.68 -34.02
N GLU A 379 2.79 66.57 -34.90
CA GLU A 379 1.94 67.66 -35.42
C GLU A 379 0.74 67.12 -36.23
N ALA A 380 0.96 66.12 -37.07
CA ALA A 380 -0.12 65.46 -37.82
C ALA A 380 -1.11 64.73 -36.89
N ASN A 381 -0.62 64.07 -35.84
CA ASN A 381 -1.46 63.46 -34.80
C ASN A 381 -2.23 64.51 -33.98
N ALA A 382 -1.63 65.66 -33.65
CA ALA A 382 -2.31 66.75 -32.97
C ALA A 382 -3.43 67.35 -33.84
N LYS A 383 -3.20 67.50 -35.15
CA LYS A 383 -4.25 67.88 -36.11
C LYS A 383 -5.38 66.86 -36.17
N LEU A 384 -5.07 65.57 -36.21
CA LEU A 384 -6.08 64.50 -36.22
C LEU A 384 -6.87 64.41 -34.91
N SER A 385 -6.23 64.64 -33.76
CA SER A 385 -6.88 64.73 -32.45
C SER A 385 -7.85 65.92 -32.39
N GLY A 386 -7.44 67.09 -32.90
CA GLY A 386 -8.32 68.26 -33.06
C GLY A 386 -9.50 68.03 -34.02
N LEU A 387 -9.43 67.01 -34.87
CA LEU A 387 -10.51 66.58 -35.78
C LEU A 387 -11.35 65.42 -35.21
N GLY A 388 -11.16 65.05 -33.93
CA GLY A 388 -11.95 64.03 -33.23
C GLY A 388 -11.44 62.59 -33.36
N VAL A 389 -10.23 62.37 -33.88
CA VAL A 389 -9.61 61.03 -33.97
C VAL A 389 -8.79 60.74 -32.70
N ALA A 390 -9.12 59.68 -31.97
CA ALA A 390 -8.41 59.31 -30.73
C ALA A 390 -6.89 59.11 -30.96
N PRO A 391 -6.02 59.64 -30.08
CA PRO A 391 -4.56 59.46 -30.17
C PRO A 391 -4.16 58.00 -29.90
N ASN A 392 -2.97 57.58 -30.37
CA ASN A 392 -2.45 56.24 -30.10
C ASN A 392 -2.27 56.05 -28.57
N PRO A 393 -2.77 54.96 -27.98
CA PRO A 393 -2.68 54.72 -26.54
C PRO A 393 -1.25 54.48 -26.01
N ILE A 394 -0.26 54.27 -26.89
CA ILE A 394 1.15 54.10 -26.51
C ILE A 394 2.07 55.09 -27.23
N THR A 395 3.16 55.51 -26.56
CA THR A 395 4.08 56.53 -27.08
C THR A 395 5.00 55.99 -28.19
N ASP A 396 5.57 56.89 -29.01
CA ASP A 396 6.50 56.49 -30.09
C ASP A 396 7.75 55.78 -29.55
N GLU A 397 8.21 56.14 -28.36
CA GLU A 397 9.34 55.48 -27.67
C GLU A 397 8.97 54.05 -27.25
N GLN A 398 7.74 53.84 -26.75
CA GLN A 398 7.24 52.51 -26.41
C GLN A 398 7.05 51.64 -27.66
N GLN A 399 6.56 52.21 -28.75
CA GLN A 399 6.44 51.51 -30.03
C GLN A 399 7.80 51.04 -30.55
N GLN A 400 8.82 51.89 -30.52
CA GLN A 400 10.18 51.52 -30.93
C GLN A 400 10.80 50.44 -30.04
N ALA A 401 10.58 50.51 -28.72
CA ALA A 401 11.03 49.49 -27.80
C ALA A 401 10.38 48.12 -28.12
N LEU A 402 9.08 48.09 -28.39
CA LEU A 402 8.36 46.87 -28.78
C LEU A 402 8.81 46.32 -30.13
N VAL A 403 9.04 47.19 -31.13
CA VAL A 403 9.56 46.79 -32.45
C VAL A 403 10.97 46.21 -32.33
N GLY A 404 11.84 46.84 -31.54
CA GLY A 404 13.20 46.32 -31.29
C GLY A 404 13.20 44.98 -30.54
N LEU A 405 12.27 44.81 -29.60
CA LEU A 405 12.17 43.61 -28.77
C LEU A 405 11.56 42.42 -29.53
N LEU A 406 10.53 42.65 -30.34
CA LEU A 406 9.77 41.60 -31.04
C LEU A 406 10.21 41.38 -32.49
N GLY A 407 10.97 42.31 -33.08
CA GLY A 407 11.50 42.22 -34.44
C GLY A 407 12.15 40.88 -34.80
N PRO A 408 12.99 40.26 -33.92
CA PRO A 408 13.59 38.95 -34.19
C PRO A 408 12.61 37.78 -34.31
N PHE A 409 11.34 37.95 -33.89
CA PHE A 409 10.29 36.93 -33.94
C PHE A 409 9.36 37.08 -35.15
N LEU A 410 9.54 38.13 -35.94
CA LEU A 410 8.73 38.39 -37.13
C LEU A 410 9.34 37.65 -38.33
N ALA A 411 8.49 37.13 -39.22
CA ALA A 411 8.96 36.57 -40.49
C ALA A 411 9.60 37.64 -41.38
N ASP A 412 10.54 37.23 -42.24
CA ASP A 412 11.24 38.14 -43.14
C ASP A 412 10.25 38.98 -43.97
N GLY A 413 10.38 40.31 -43.88
CA GLY A 413 9.53 41.27 -44.58
C GLY A 413 8.20 41.61 -43.90
N VAL A 414 7.89 41.02 -42.74
CA VAL A 414 6.70 41.35 -41.94
C VAL A 414 7.07 42.37 -40.85
N THR A 415 6.33 43.47 -40.77
CA THR A 415 6.50 44.46 -39.68
C THR A 415 5.55 44.18 -38.52
N LEU A 416 5.91 44.62 -37.30
CA LEU A 416 5.08 44.43 -36.12
C LEU A 416 3.69 45.08 -36.30
N GLU A 417 3.64 46.25 -36.94
CA GLU A 417 2.39 46.96 -37.22
C GLU A 417 1.49 46.18 -38.20
N ALA A 418 2.07 45.46 -39.16
CA ALA A 418 1.31 44.61 -40.07
C ALA A 418 0.66 43.44 -39.33
N MET A 419 1.36 42.85 -38.35
CA MET A 419 0.80 41.77 -37.50
C MET A 419 -0.27 42.28 -36.53
N LEU A 420 -0.08 43.46 -35.94
CA LEU A 420 -1.02 44.01 -34.97
C LEU A 420 -2.35 44.50 -35.58
N LYS A 421 -2.35 44.84 -36.88
CA LYS A 421 -3.56 45.21 -37.65
C LYS A 421 -4.52 44.05 -37.86
N ALA A 422 -4.02 42.81 -37.91
CA ALA A 422 -4.85 41.61 -38.06
C ALA A 422 -5.24 41.07 -36.67
N PRO A 423 -6.54 41.03 -36.30
CA PRO A 423 -6.96 40.64 -34.95
C PRO A 423 -6.47 39.25 -34.53
N SER A 424 -6.53 38.26 -35.43
CA SER A 424 -6.07 36.89 -35.18
C SER A 424 -4.55 36.79 -34.99
N SER A 425 -3.77 37.55 -35.75
CA SER A 425 -2.30 37.61 -35.61
C SER A 425 -1.89 38.32 -34.32
N ARG A 426 -2.60 39.39 -33.94
CA ARG A 426 -2.42 40.11 -32.67
C ARG A 426 -2.70 39.20 -31.47
N GLU A 427 -3.84 38.50 -31.46
CA GLU A 427 -4.21 37.57 -30.39
C GLU A 427 -3.17 36.46 -30.25
N ARG A 428 -2.69 35.91 -31.37
CA ARG A 428 -1.65 34.87 -31.36
C ARG A 428 -0.32 35.36 -30.78
N LEU A 429 0.10 36.59 -31.11
CA LEU A 429 1.32 37.21 -30.56
C LEU A 429 1.20 37.49 -29.06
N VAL A 430 0.04 38.00 -28.62
CA VAL A 430 -0.24 38.21 -27.19
C VAL A 430 -0.26 36.89 -26.43
N SER A 431 -0.89 35.87 -27.02
CA SER A 431 -0.93 34.50 -26.47
C SER A 431 0.45 33.87 -26.39
N PHE A 432 1.32 34.09 -27.38
CA PHE A 432 2.72 33.65 -27.35
C PHE A 432 3.51 34.30 -26.20
N ILE A 433 3.36 35.61 -25.99
CA ILE A 433 3.98 36.32 -24.85
C ILE A 433 3.46 35.76 -23.52
N GLY A 434 2.15 35.47 -23.44
CA GLY A 434 1.56 34.77 -22.29
C GLY A 434 2.15 33.38 -22.06
N HIS A 435 2.42 32.63 -23.12
CA HIS A 435 3.06 31.31 -23.04
C HIS A 435 4.52 31.40 -22.56
N LEU A 436 5.30 32.37 -23.05
CA LEU A 436 6.66 32.64 -22.56
C LEU A 436 6.68 33.04 -21.08
N ARG A 437 5.64 33.74 -20.60
CA ARG A 437 5.48 34.08 -19.18
C ARG A 437 5.27 32.85 -18.30
N SER A 438 4.67 31.77 -18.82
CA SER A 438 4.47 30.55 -18.04
C SER A 438 5.83 29.95 -17.67
N SER A 439 6.13 29.90 -16.36
CA SER A 439 7.45 29.62 -15.81
C SER A 439 8.02 28.29 -16.31
N ILE A 440 8.95 28.36 -17.25
CA ILE A 440 9.79 27.24 -17.63
C ILE A 440 11.20 27.41 -17.02
N VAL A 441 11.64 26.39 -16.30
CA VAL A 441 13.01 26.33 -15.76
C VAL A 441 13.84 25.53 -16.75
N ILE A 442 14.83 26.17 -17.34
CA ILE A 442 15.81 25.47 -18.18
C ILE A 442 16.76 24.70 -17.26
N PRO A 443 16.93 23.38 -17.44
CA PRO A 443 17.80 22.60 -16.56
C PRO A 443 19.27 23.06 -16.69
N PRO A 444 19.98 23.22 -15.55
CA PRO A 444 21.42 23.46 -15.59
C PRO A 444 22.16 22.21 -16.10
N ASN A 445 23.37 22.41 -16.62
CA ASN A 445 24.25 21.27 -16.90
C ASN A 445 24.67 20.63 -15.57
N VAL A 446 24.73 19.30 -15.58
CA VAL A 446 25.16 18.49 -14.42
C VAL A 446 26.58 18.00 -14.65
N ASP A 447 27.39 17.91 -13.60
CA ASP A 447 28.67 17.19 -13.65
C ASP A 447 28.39 15.69 -13.79
N VAL A 448 28.54 15.19 -15.02
CA VAL A 448 28.23 13.81 -15.38
C VAL A 448 29.06 12.81 -14.57
N GLN A 449 30.35 13.10 -14.37
CA GLN A 449 31.27 12.17 -13.70
C GLN A 449 30.97 12.07 -12.22
N GLN A 450 30.79 13.22 -11.57
CA GLN A 450 30.49 13.27 -10.14
C GLN A 450 29.12 12.63 -9.85
N VAL A 451 28.07 13.08 -10.54
CA VAL A 451 26.70 12.61 -10.25
C VAL A 451 26.52 11.14 -10.63
N ALA A 452 27.12 10.67 -11.72
CA ALA A 452 27.05 9.25 -12.06
C ALA A 452 27.71 8.36 -10.99
N SER A 453 28.87 8.79 -10.45
CA SER A 453 29.55 8.06 -9.38
C SER A 453 28.71 8.04 -8.10
N GLU A 454 28.15 9.17 -7.70
CA GLU A 454 27.31 9.28 -6.50
C GLU A 454 26.04 8.41 -6.62
N VAL A 455 25.33 8.51 -7.74
CA VAL A 455 24.09 7.77 -7.99
C VAL A 455 24.37 6.27 -8.07
N ALA A 456 25.39 5.84 -8.81
CA ALA A 456 25.76 4.43 -8.91
C ALA A 456 26.08 3.84 -7.53
N ASN A 457 26.88 4.53 -6.72
CA ASN A 457 27.24 4.11 -5.37
C ASN A 457 26.00 3.95 -4.47
N ILE A 458 25.08 4.92 -4.51
CA ILE A 458 23.83 4.88 -3.73
C ILE A 458 22.93 3.74 -4.19
N ILE A 459 22.78 3.53 -5.49
CA ILE A 459 21.98 2.42 -6.05
C ILE A 459 22.53 1.08 -5.56
N ILE A 460 23.84 0.84 -5.69
CA ILE A 460 24.46 -0.42 -5.28
C ILE A 460 24.30 -0.63 -3.77
N LYS A 461 24.61 0.37 -2.93
CA LYS A 461 24.44 0.28 -1.48
C LYS A 461 23.00 -0.08 -1.09
N LYS A 462 22.01 0.61 -1.67
CA LYS A 462 20.60 0.33 -1.38
C LYS A 462 20.16 -1.05 -1.86
N CYS A 463 20.65 -1.51 -3.03
CA CYS A 463 20.35 -2.85 -3.53
C CYS A 463 20.96 -3.94 -2.64
N ILE A 464 22.16 -3.75 -2.08
CA ILE A 464 22.75 -4.67 -1.10
C ILE A 464 21.86 -4.77 0.15
N THR A 465 21.36 -3.64 0.68
CA THR A 465 20.42 -3.63 1.80
C THR A 465 19.12 -4.37 1.45
N VAL A 466 18.56 -4.12 0.26
CA VAL A 466 17.37 -4.83 -0.24
C VAL A 466 17.62 -6.34 -0.30
N SER A 467 18.77 -6.78 -0.82
CA SER A 467 19.13 -8.20 -0.90
C SER A 467 19.10 -8.86 0.48
N ALA A 468 19.77 -8.25 1.47
CA ALA A 468 19.86 -8.79 2.82
C ALA A 468 18.48 -8.95 3.47
N THR A 469 17.62 -7.93 3.36
CA THR A 469 16.28 -7.95 3.99
C THR A 469 15.29 -8.85 3.25
N PHE A 470 15.36 -8.96 1.92
CA PHE A 470 14.43 -9.80 1.16
C PHE A 470 14.70 -11.30 1.29
N ASN A 471 15.93 -11.69 1.65
CA ASN A 471 16.27 -13.10 1.86
C ASN A 471 15.57 -13.70 3.09
N ALA A 472 15.43 -12.94 4.18
CA ALA A 472 14.88 -13.44 5.45
C ALA A 472 13.44 -13.98 5.32
N PRO A 473 12.47 -13.27 4.71
CA PRO A 473 11.12 -13.80 4.50
C PRO A 473 11.09 -15.07 3.64
N ASN A 474 11.94 -15.16 2.61
CA ASN A 474 12.02 -16.31 1.73
C ASN A 474 12.57 -17.54 2.49
N ASN A 475 13.61 -17.34 3.30
CA ASN A 475 14.18 -18.38 4.14
C ASN A 475 13.14 -18.90 5.15
N TRP A 476 12.44 -18.00 5.84
CA TRP A 476 11.37 -18.38 6.78
C TRP A 476 10.19 -19.03 6.07
N ALA A 477 9.84 -18.62 4.85
CA ALA A 477 8.81 -19.31 4.07
C ALA A 477 9.18 -20.76 3.75
N ALA A 478 10.44 -21.04 3.44
CA ALA A 478 10.95 -22.38 3.21
C ALA A 478 10.92 -23.23 4.49
N VAL A 479 11.39 -22.68 5.62
CA VAL A 479 11.30 -23.32 6.94
C VAL A 479 9.86 -23.64 7.30
N ARG A 480 8.95 -22.67 7.16
CA ARG A 480 7.51 -22.84 7.45
C ARG A 480 6.89 -23.96 6.61
N LYS A 481 7.21 -24.01 5.31
CA LYS A 481 6.72 -25.06 4.42
C LYS A 481 7.22 -26.44 4.90
N ARG A 482 8.53 -26.57 5.13
CA ARG A 482 9.14 -27.83 5.59
C ARG A 482 8.61 -28.28 6.94
N LEU A 483 8.39 -27.35 7.87
CA LEU A 483 7.80 -27.64 9.17
C LEU A 483 6.36 -28.17 9.00
N THR A 484 5.55 -27.50 8.18
CA THR A 484 4.16 -27.92 7.93
C THR A 484 4.09 -29.33 7.35
N GLU A 485 4.95 -29.65 6.37
CA GLU A 485 5.08 -31.00 5.80
C GLU A 485 5.50 -32.01 6.88
N THR A 486 6.53 -31.69 7.65
CA THR A 486 7.07 -32.59 8.70
C THR A 486 6.03 -32.87 9.78
N LEU A 487 5.31 -31.85 10.26
CA LEU A 487 4.22 -32.02 11.22
C LEU A 487 3.07 -32.85 10.62
N GLY A 488 2.76 -32.64 9.34
CA GLY A 488 1.78 -33.45 8.62
C GLY A 488 2.18 -34.93 8.56
N ASP A 489 3.43 -35.24 8.23
CA ASP A 489 3.96 -36.61 8.17
C ASP A 489 4.00 -37.27 9.54
N ILE A 490 4.35 -36.52 10.59
CA ILE A 490 4.31 -37.02 11.97
C ILE A 490 2.88 -37.37 12.35
N VAL A 491 1.91 -36.48 12.12
CA VAL A 491 0.49 -36.76 12.42
C VAL A 491 0.02 -37.99 11.63
N LYS A 492 0.32 -38.06 10.33
CA LYS A 492 -0.10 -39.17 9.46
C LYS A 492 0.49 -40.51 9.88
N SER A 493 1.73 -40.55 10.37
CA SER A 493 2.40 -41.78 10.77
C SER A 493 2.06 -42.23 12.20
N HIS A 494 1.91 -41.29 13.12
CA HIS A 494 1.73 -41.61 14.53
C HIS A 494 0.27 -41.64 15.00
N LEU A 495 -0.61 -40.78 14.47
CA LEU A 495 -2.01 -40.73 14.91
C LEU A 495 -2.68 -42.12 14.83
N PRO A 496 -2.58 -42.87 13.72
CA PRO A 496 -3.17 -44.21 13.61
C PRO A 496 -2.64 -45.22 14.63
N ASN A 497 -1.39 -45.06 15.06
CA ASN A 497 -0.69 -45.99 15.94
C ASN A 497 -0.73 -45.59 17.43
N THR A 498 -1.35 -44.45 17.76
CA THR A 498 -1.35 -43.90 19.12
C THR A 498 -2.77 -43.58 19.59
N LEU A 499 -3.21 -42.32 19.49
CA LEU A 499 -4.51 -41.86 19.97
C LEU A 499 -5.66 -42.53 19.19
N GLU A 500 -5.52 -42.71 17.88
CA GLU A 500 -6.56 -43.38 17.07
C GLU A 500 -6.67 -44.86 17.42
N ALA A 501 -5.53 -45.56 17.61
CA ALA A 501 -5.54 -46.96 18.03
C ALA A 501 -6.24 -47.13 19.38
N LEU A 502 -5.90 -46.29 20.38
CA LEU A 502 -6.55 -46.32 21.69
C LEU A 502 -8.04 -45.97 21.59
N TRP A 503 -8.37 -44.95 20.81
CA TRP A 503 -9.76 -44.55 20.55
C TRP A 503 -10.55 -45.69 19.93
N LEU A 504 -10.03 -46.32 18.89
CA LEU A 504 -10.67 -47.44 18.20
C LEU A 504 -10.86 -48.64 19.13
N GLU A 505 -9.87 -48.98 19.96
CA GLU A 505 -10.03 -50.02 20.97
C GLU A 505 -11.18 -49.71 21.94
N LEU A 506 -11.27 -48.46 22.42
CA LEU A 506 -12.37 -48.05 23.29
C LEU A 506 -13.72 -48.06 22.58
N VAL A 507 -13.78 -47.63 21.31
CA VAL A 507 -14.98 -47.73 20.47
C VAL A 507 -15.45 -49.18 20.36
N LEU A 508 -14.55 -50.11 20.05
CA LEU A 508 -14.90 -51.52 19.87
C LEU A 508 -15.34 -52.14 21.20
N ASN A 509 -14.75 -51.75 22.33
CA ASN A 509 -15.17 -52.20 23.66
C ASN A 509 -16.55 -51.66 24.08
N LEU A 510 -16.92 -50.47 23.60
CA LEU A 510 -18.22 -49.85 23.87
C LEU A 510 -19.29 -50.23 22.84
N THR A 511 -18.93 -50.90 21.75
CA THR A 511 -19.89 -51.32 20.72
C THR A 511 -20.34 -52.75 20.99
N ALA A 512 -21.64 -52.99 21.12
CA ALA A 512 -22.16 -54.35 21.22
C ALA A 512 -21.85 -55.15 19.95
N ALA A 513 -21.30 -56.36 20.11
CA ALA A 513 -20.91 -57.26 19.01
C ALA A 513 -20.02 -56.61 17.92
N PRO A 514 -18.85 -56.05 18.30
CA PRO A 514 -18.02 -55.24 17.41
C PRO A 514 -17.46 -56.03 16.20
N TRP A 515 -17.40 -57.36 16.29
CA TRP A 515 -17.00 -58.24 15.19
C TRP A 515 -17.97 -58.25 14.01
N LEU A 516 -19.18 -57.70 14.16
CA LEU A 516 -20.15 -57.53 13.07
C LEU A 516 -19.91 -56.26 12.24
N LEU A 517 -19.05 -55.35 12.70
CA LEU A 517 -18.70 -54.14 11.95
C LEU A 517 -17.82 -54.50 10.75
N ARG A 518 -18.40 -54.41 9.54
CA ARG A 518 -17.66 -54.67 8.28
C ARG A 518 -16.55 -53.66 8.04
N LEU A 519 -16.78 -52.40 8.39
CA LEU A 519 -15.83 -51.30 8.27
C LEU A 519 -15.72 -50.61 9.62
N LYS A 520 -14.49 -50.31 10.04
CA LYS A 520 -14.21 -49.65 11.31
C LYS A 520 -14.11 -48.13 11.11
N PRO A 521 -14.52 -47.34 12.10
CA PRO A 521 -14.33 -45.90 12.05
C PRO A 521 -12.84 -45.56 12.19
N ALA A 522 -12.38 -44.54 11.46
CA ALA A 522 -10.99 -44.13 11.42
C ALA A 522 -10.86 -42.60 11.28
N PHE A 523 -9.78 -42.05 11.83
CA PHE A 523 -9.44 -40.64 11.69
C PHE A 523 -8.73 -40.37 10.37
N HIS A 524 -9.20 -39.35 9.68
CA HIS A 524 -8.62 -38.87 8.44
C HIS A 524 -8.15 -37.44 8.66
N ALA A 525 -6.89 -37.32 9.05
CA ALA A 525 -6.21 -36.05 9.29
C ALA A 525 -5.58 -35.52 7.99
N ARG A 526 -5.76 -34.23 7.73
CA ARG A 526 -5.03 -33.50 6.69
C ARG A 526 -4.50 -32.20 7.27
N THR A 527 -3.19 -32.03 7.16
CA THR A 527 -2.49 -30.81 7.55
C THR A 527 -2.25 -29.99 6.29
N GLN A 528 -2.98 -28.87 6.16
CA GLN A 528 -2.78 -27.89 5.10
C GLN A 528 -2.25 -26.58 5.69
N ARG A 529 -1.81 -25.67 4.80
CA ARG A 529 -1.29 -24.35 5.20
C ARG A 529 -2.33 -23.61 6.05
N ASN A 530 -1.97 -23.32 7.30
CA ASN A 530 -2.78 -22.60 8.29
C ASN A 530 -4.10 -23.30 8.69
N ALA A 531 -4.32 -24.55 8.27
CA ALA A 531 -5.53 -25.29 8.60
C ALA A 531 -5.21 -26.76 8.80
N GLN A 532 -5.48 -27.25 10.01
CA GLN A 532 -5.55 -28.68 10.27
C GLN A 532 -7.01 -29.10 10.16
N THR A 533 -7.26 -30.20 9.46
CA THR A 533 -8.60 -30.76 9.33
C THR A 533 -8.55 -32.23 9.72
N LEU A 534 -9.58 -32.68 10.43
CA LEU A 534 -9.75 -34.06 10.84
C LEU A 534 -11.19 -34.46 10.56
N THR A 535 -11.39 -35.63 9.96
CA THR A 535 -12.73 -36.19 9.74
C THR A 535 -12.77 -37.62 10.24
N ILE A 536 -13.93 -38.06 10.71
CA ILE A 536 -14.17 -39.45 11.09
C ILE A 536 -14.92 -40.12 9.95
N ARG A 537 -14.38 -41.21 9.42
CA ARG A 537 -14.98 -41.98 8.31
C ARG A 537 -15.11 -43.44 8.69
N VAL A 538 -16.10 -44.12 8.11
CA VAL A 538 -16.35 -45.55 8.33
C VAL A 538 -15.68 -46.33 7.20
N GLY A 539 -14.45 -46.78 7.42
CA GLY A 539 -13.55 -47.36 6.42
C GLY A 539 -12.19 -46.66 6.39
N ALA A 540 -11.17 -47.33 5.83
CA ALA A 540 -9.79 -46.84 5.79
C ALA A 540 -9.49 -45.93 4.58
N ASP A 541 -10.36 -45.91 3.56
CA ASP A 541 -10.15 -45.15 2.35
C ASP A 541 -10.65 -43.70 2.48
N GLU A 542 -9.99 -42.75 1.81
CA GLU A 542 -10.45 -41.35 1.79
C GLU A 542 -11.84 -41.16 1.12
N SER A 543 -12.27 -42.12 0.30
CA SER A 543 -13.61 -42.17 -0.29
C SER A 543 -14.66 -42.72 0.67
N ALA A 544 -14.24 -43.28 1.82
CA ALA A 544 -15.14 -43.83 2.81
C ALA A 544 -16.08 -42.74 3.34
N PRO A 545 -17.36 -43.07 3.57
CA PRO A 545 -18.33 -42.09 3.98
C PRO A 545 -18.04 -41.52 5.37
N LEU A 546 -18.41 -40.25 5.58
CA LEU A 546 -18.28 -39.59 6.87
C LEU A 546 -19.21 -40.23 7.90
N ALA A 547 -18.67 -40.55 9.08
CA ALA A 547 -19.38 -41.22 10.16
C ALA A 547 -20.68 -40.49 10.54
N ARG A 548 -20.66 -39.16 10.61
CA ARG A 548 -21.81 -38.32 10.97
C ARG A 548 -23.03 -38.43 10.05
N HIS A 549 -22.87 -38.97 8.83
CA HIS A 549 -23.96 -39.10 7.87
C HIS A 549 -24.51 -40.53 7.78
N ILE A 550 -23.85 -41.50 8.41
CA ILE A 550 -24.26 -42.92 8.36
C ILE A 550 -24.61 -43.44 9.74
N LEU A 551 -23.86 -43.03 10.77
CA LEU A 551 -24.07 -43.51 12.12
C LEU A 551 -25.33 -42.89 12.72
N ASN A 552 -26.09 -43.72 13.42
CA ASN A 552 -27.22 -43.25 14.20
C ASN A 552 -26.73 -42.51 15.46
N THR A 553 -27.66 -41.93 16.24
CA THR A 553 -27.29 -41.11 17.40
C THR A 553 -26.62 -41.92 18.52
N ALA A 554 -26.99 -43.19 18.70
CA ALA A 554 -26.37 -44.07 19.70
C ALA A 554 -24.93 -44.43 19.32
N GLU A 555 -24.69 -44.78 18.06
CA GLU A 555 -23.35 -45.07 17.53
C GLU A 555 -22.45 -43.83 17.58
N ALA A 556 -22.97 -42.66 17.21
CA ALA A 556 -22.24 -41.39 17.34
C ALA A 556 -21.89 -41.08 18.81
N ASN A 557 -22.79 -41.36 19.75
CA ASN A 557 -22.55 -41.21 21.18
C ASN A 557 -21.44 -42.16 21.68
N VAL A 558 -21.42 -43.41 21.21
CA VAL A 558 -20.35 -44.38 21.53
C VAL A 558 -18.99 -43.85 21.08
N LEU A 559 -18.89 -43.28 19.87
CA LEU A 559 -17.64 -42.69 19.37
C LEU A 559 -17.15 -41.52 20.22
N GLY A 560 -18.06 -40.64 20.68
CA GLY A 560 -17.71 -39.52 21.56
C GLY A 560 -17.37 -39.95 22.99
N LEU A 561 -18.06 -40.95 23.54
CA LEU A 561 -17.72 -41.57 24.83
C LEU A 561 -16.34 -42.21 24.79
N ALA A 562 -16.03 -42.96 23.73
CA ALA A 562 -14.70 -43.51 23.54
C ALA A 562 -13.63 -42.41 23.56
N TRP A 563 -13.88 -41.30 22.87
CA TRP A 563 -12.96 -40.15 22.89
C TRP A 563 -12.82 -39.53 24.28
N PHE A 564 -13.91 -39.38 25.04
CA PHE A 564 -13.85 -38.95 26.44
C PHE A 564 -12.93 -39.86 27.27
N PHE A 565 -13.03 -41.18 27.12
CA PHE A 565 -12.15 -42.12 27.82
C PHE A 565 -10.69 -42.05 27.36
N VAL A 566 -10.43 -41.80 26.06
CA VAL A 566 -9.07 -41.50 25.58
C VAL A 566 -8.51 -40.31 26.37
N ARG A 567 -9.25 -39.20 26.41
CA ARG A 567 -8.85 -37.98 27.11
C ARG A 567 -8.65 -38.22 28.60
N PHE A 568 -9.50 -39.01 29.26
CA PHE A 568 -9.31 -39.37 30.66
C PHE A 568 -8.00 -40.12 30.90
N ILE A 569 -7.69 -41.13 30.07
CA ILE A 569 -6.51 -41.98 30.21
C ILE A 569 -5.22 -41.23 29.90
N THR A 570 -5.25 -40.33 28.91
CA THR A 570 -4.05 -39.61 28.45
C THR A 570 -3.81 -38.30 29.19
N VAL A 571 -4.87 -37.61 29.63
CA VAL A 571 -4.80 -36.26 30.22
C VAL A 571 -5.58 -36.16 31.53
N GLY A 572 -6.90 -36.37 31.50
CA GLY A 572 -7.82 -35.98 32.58
C GLY A 572 -7.41 -36.52 33.96
N ARG A 573 -7.07 -37.81 34.06
CA ARG A 573 -6.66 -38.44 35.33
C ARG A 573 -5.41 -37.83 35.98
N PHE A 574 -4.58 -37.15 35.20
CA PHE A 574 -3.38 -36.45 35.68
C PHE A 574 -3.66 -35.01 36.09
N VAL A 575 -4.75 -34.42 35.60
CA VAL A 575 -5.20 -33.07 35.98
C VAL A 575 -5.98 -33.14 37.29
N VAL A 576 -7.04 -33.95 37.32
CA VAL A 576 -7.85 -34.19 38.51
C VAL A 576 -8.19 -35.68 38.58
N PRO A 577 -8.01 -36.37 39.73
CA PRO A 577 -8.36 -37.77 39.90
C PRO A 577 -9.89 -37.95 40.06
N MET A 578 -10.67 -37.38 39.15
CA MET A 578 -12.13 -37.39 39.16
C MET A 578 -12.69 -37.59 37.75
N MET A 579 -13.75 -38.38 37.65
CA MET A 579 -14.55 -38.59 36.45
C MET A 579 -16.03 -38.38 36.80
N VAL A 580 -16.69 -37.47 36.09
CA VAL A 580 -18.12 -37.18 36.24
C VAL A 580 -18.80 -37.30 34.89
N LEU A 581 -19.84 -38.13 34.83
CA LEU A 581 -20.59 -38.42 33.60
C LEU A 581 -22.06 -38.05 33.81
N ASP A 582 -22.59 -37.11 33.02
CA ASP A 582 -24.01 -36.76 32.99
C ASP A 582 -24.76 -37.60 31.94
N ASP A 583 -25.50 -38.60 32.42
CA ASP A 583 -26.31 -39.54 31.63
C ASP A 583 -25.58 -40.19 30.43
N PRO A 584 -24.41 -40.83 30.65
CA PRO A 584 -23.60 -41.39 29.56
C PRO A 584 -24.30 -42.53 28.81
N ALA A 585 -25.36 -43.12 29.39
CA ALA A 585 -26.12 -44.19 28.78
C ALA A 585 -27.20 -43.69 27.80
N GLN A 586 -27.34 -42.39 27.59
CA GLN A 586 -28.39 -41.84 26.75
C GLN A 586 -28.41 -42.51 25.35
N GLN A 587 -29.60 -42.91 24.91
CA GLN A 587 -29.85 -43.58 23.62
C GLN A 587 -29.13 -44.93 23.41
N MET A 588 -28.45 -45.47 24.42
CA MET A 588 -27.88 -46.82 24.36
C MET A 588 -28.94 -47.89 24.59
N ASP A 589 -28.78 -49.03 23.93
CA ASP A 589 -29.49 -50.26 24.29
C ASP A 589 -28.87 -50.90 25.55
N GLN A 590 -29.55 -51.90 26.11
CA GLN A 590 -29.11 -52.54 27.37
C GLN A 590 -27.76 -53.25 27.23
N THR A 591 -27.45 -53.77 26.04
CA THR A 591 -26.19 -54.46 25.74
C THR A 591 -25.01 -53.49 25.76
N THR A 592 -25.09 -52.40 25.00
CA THR A 592 -24.08 -51.34 24.98
C THR A 592 -23.91 -50.70 26.36
N TYR A 593 -25.01 -50.49 27.08
CA TYR A 593 -24.97 -49.99 28.44
C TYR A 593 -24.19 -50.91 29.40
N ARG A 594 -24.36 -52.23 29.31
CA ARG A 594 -23.60 -53.18 30.13
C ARG A 594 -22.12 -53.16 29.79
N ASP A 595 -21.76 -52.96 28.52
CA ASP A 595 -20.37 -52.82 28.10
C ASP A 595 -19.73 -51.53 28.67
N LEU A 596 -20.48 -50.43 28.71
CA LEU A 596 -20.07 -49.21 29.43
C LEU A 596 -19.83 -49.49 30.93
N CYS A 597 -20.72 -50.21 31.60
CA CYS A 597 -20.53 -50.56 33.02
C CYS A 597 -19.26 -51.40 33.24
N ARG A 598 -18.97 -52.37 32.36
CA ARG A 598 -17.74 -53.20 32.42
C ARG A 598 -16.49 -52.36 32.21
N LEU A 599 -16.52 -51.40 31.29
CA LEU A 599 -15.42 -50.47 31.08
C LEU A 599 -15.16 -49.63 32.34
N LEU A 600 -16.21 -49.07 32.93
CA LEU A 600 -16.10 -48.30 34.18
C LEU A 600 -15.57 -49.15 35.34
N GLU A 601 -16.04 -50.39 35.47
CA GLU A 601 -15.54 -51.35 36.47
C GLU A 601 -14.05 -51.60 36.28
N THR A 602 -13.61 -51.78 35.02
CA THR A 602 -12.21 -51.98 34.67
C THR A 602 -11.36 -50.76 35.05
N ILE A 603 -11.81 -49.53 34.74
CA ILE A 603 -11.11 -48.30 35.10
C ILE A 603 -10.95 -48.16 36.62
N VAL A 604 -12.04 -48.40 37.37
CA VAL A 604 -12.06 -48.38 38.84
C VAL A 604 -11.10 -49.42 39.42
N ARG A 605 -11.15 -50.65 38.89
CA ARG A 605 -10.26 -51.73 39.29
C ARG A 605 -8.80 -51.40 39.03
N ILE A 606 -8.46 -50.85 37.86
CA ILE A 606 -7.08 -50.44 37.54
C ILE A 606 -6.58 -49.41 38.56
N HIS A 607 -7.38 -48.40 38.89
CA HIS A 607 -6.98 -47.39 39.86
C HIS A 607 -6.79 -47.98 41.25
N ARG A 608 -7.68 -48.89 41.67
CA ARG A 608 -7.55 -49.63 42.93
C ARG A 608 -6.28 -50.48 42.96
N ASP A 609 -6.05 -51.31 41.94
CA ASP A 609 -4.92 -52.24 41.86
C ASP A 609 -3.57 -51.48 41.79
N LYS A 610 -3.58 -50.25 41.27
CA LYS A 610 -2.41 -49.34 41.23
C LYS A 610 -2.32 -48.38 42.42
N GLY A 611 -3.23 -48.44 43.39
CA GLY A 611 -3.27 -47.52 44.53
C GLY A 611 -3.50 -46.05 44.16
N SER A 612 -4.03 -45.78 42.97
CA SER A 612 -4.31 -44.44 42.46
C SER A 612 -5.72 -44.00 42.89
N LYS A 613 -5.86 -42.73 43.32
CA LYS A 613 -7.17 -42.18 43.71
C LYS A 613 -8.04 -41.96 42.46
N LEU A 614 -9.32 -42.27 42.57
CA LEU A 614 -10.35 -41.92 41.59
C LEU A 614 -11.66 -41.60 42.32
N ALA A 615 -12.25 -40.46 42.03
CA ALA A 615 -13.64 -40.17 42.36
C ALA A 615 -14.50 -40.33 41.10
N LEU A 616 -15.39 -41.34 41.08
CA LEU A 616 -16.30 -41.57 39.96
C LEU A 616 -17.71 -41.15 40.36
N VAL A 617 -18.29 -40.23 39.59
CA VAL A 617 -19.67 -39.79 39.74
C VAL A 617 -20.40 -40.03 38.42
N VAL A 618 -21.49 -40.78 38.46
CA VAL A 618 -22.32 -41.01 37.26
C VAL A 618 -23.75 -40.63 37.60
N LEU A 619 -24.29 -39.70 36.81
CA LEU A 619 -25.65 -39.21 36.94
C LEU A 619 -26.52 -39.93 35.92
N PHE A 620 -27.68 -40.44 36.32
CA PHE A 620 -28.58 -41.18 35.43
C PHE A 620 -29.99 -40.63 35.42
N HIS A 621 -30.65 -40.66 34.27
CA HIS A 621 -32.10 -40.40 34.19
C HIS A 621 -32.96 -41.57 34.65
N GLN A 622 -32.52 -42.79 34.41
CA GLN A 622 -33.29 -44.01 34.70
C GLN A 622 -32.79 -44.68 35.98
N GLU A 623 -33.68 -44.89 36.94
CA GLU A 623 -33.36 -45.54 38.22
C GLU A 623 -32.82 -46.96 38.03
N ASP A 624 -33.40 -47.74 37.11
CA ASP A 624 -32.96 -49.10 36.81
C ASP A 624 -31.51 -49.15 36.31
N ARG A 625 -31.13 -48.19 35.45
CA ARG A 625 -29.74 -48.06 34.99
C ARG A 625 -28.83 -47.68 36.14
N ALA A 626 -29.21 -46.71 36.96
CA ALA A 626 -28.43 -46.31 38.13
C ALA A 626 -28.19 -47.50 39.09
N LEU A 627 -29.22 -48.33 39.33
CA LEU A 627 -29.12 -49.54 40.13
C LEU A 627 -28.16 -50.58 39.51
N ASP A 628 -28.25 -50.80 38.21
CA ASP A 628 -27.36 -51.73 37.50
C ASP A 628 -25.89 -51.28 37.52
N ALA A 629 -25.62 -49.98 37.32
CA ALA A 629 -24.28 -49.41 37.47
C ALA A 629 -23.79 -49.52 38.92
N ALA A 630 -24.67 -49.27 39.90
CA ALA A 630 -24.31 -49.39 41.32
C ALA A 630 -23.84 -50.80 41.67
N ARG A 631 -24.53 -51.82 41.14
CA ARG A 631 -24.17 -53.23 41.31
C ARG A 631 -22.84 -53.56 40.64
N ALA A 632 -22.66 -53.16 39.37
CA ALA A 632 -21.44 -53.44 38.62
C ALA A 632 -20.20 -52.79 39.25
N LEU A 633 -20.34 -51.58 39.82
CA LEU A 633 -19.23 -50.82 40.37
C LEU A 633 -19.04 -50.99 41.88
N ASN A 634 -19.93 -51.72 42.56
CA ASN A 634 -20.05 -51.74 44.02
C ASN A 634 -20.11 -50.30 44.61
N ALA A 635 -20.90 -49.43 43.97
CA ALA A 635 -20.97 -48.00 44.23
C ALA A 635 -22.11 -47.62 45.19
N THR A 636 -22.06 -46.39 45.72
CA THR A 636 -23.16 -45.82 46.50
C THR A 636 -24.20 -45.21 45.57
N LEU A 637 -25.47 -45.64 45.67
CA LEU A 637 -26.57 -45.00 44.97
C LEU A 637 -27.16 -43.86 45.81
N SER A 638 -27.26 -42.69 45.22
CA SER A 638 -27.95 -41.53 45.79
C SER A 638 -29.10 -41.16 44.87
N VAL A 639 -30.23 -40.77 45.46
CA VAL A 639 -31.41 -40.36 44.69
C VAL A 639 -31.71 -38.90 45.01
N LEU A 640 -31.67 -38.06 43.98
CA LEU A 640 -32.04 -36.65 44.06
C LEU A 640 -33.57 -36.49 44.03
N SER A 641 -34.15 -36.11 45.16
CA SER A 641 -35.59 -35.79 45.23
C SER A 641 -35.87 -34.37 44.75
N TRP A 642 -36.95 -34.19 43.97
CA TRP A 642 -37.51 -32.88 43.70
C TRP A 642 -38.36 -32.43 44.90
N ALA A 643 -37.93 -31.40 45.60
CA ALA A 643 -38.69 -30.76 46.68
C ALA A 643 -38.56 -29.23 46.58
N GLU A 644 -39.62 -28.49 46.92
CA GLU A 644 -39.64 -27.00 46.89
C GLU A 644 -38.59 -26.37 47.81
N THR A 645 -38.20 -27.06 48.88
CA THR A 645 -37.09 -26.68 49.76
C THR A 645 -36.07 -27.82 49.84
N GLN A 646 -34.89 -27.61 49.27
CA GLN A 646 -33.78 -28.56 49.39
C GLN A 646 -33.11 -28.41 50.76
N SER A 647 -33.31 -29.36 51.65
CA SER A 647 -32.49 -29.52 52.87
C SER A 647 -31.39 -30.56 52.64
N ALA A 648 -30.44 -30.73 53.57
CA ALA A 648 -29.44 -31.81 53.51
C ALA A 648 -30.06 -33.23 53.43
N ARG A 649 -31.37 -33.38 53.67
CA ARG A 649 -32.16 -34.61 53.51
C ARG A 649 -32.72 -34.83 52.09
N SER A 650 -32.45 -33.94 51.14
CA SER A 650 -32.95 -34.02 49.74
C SER A 650 -32.25 -35.11 48.91
N ILE A 651 -31.13 -35.64 49.39
CA ILE A 651 -30.40 -36.77 48.82
C ILE A 651 -30.65 -38.00 49.69
N LYS A 652 -31.38 -39.00 49.16
CA LYS A 652 -31.54 -40.30 49.84
C LYS A 652 -30.40 -41.22 49.41
N ARG A 653 -29.54 -41.62 50.35
CA ARG A 653 -28.49 -42.63 50.09
C ARG A 653 -29.09 -44.03 50.24
N ILE A 654 -28.95 -44.84 49.20
CA ILE A 654 -29.34 -46.25 49.15
C ILE A 654 -28.05 -47.05 48.99
N ARG A 655 -27.74 -47.87 49.99
CA ARG A 655 -26.62 -48.82 49.89
C ARG A 655 -27.15 -50.07 49.20
N VAL A 656 -26.70 -50.31 47.98
CA VAL A 656 -27.04 -51.54 47.25
C VAL A 656 -26.14 -52.66 47.78
N PHE A 657 -26.74 -53.72 48.33
CA PHE A 657 -25.99 -54.78 49.02
C PHE A 657 -25.10 -55.58 48.07
N GLY A 658 -23.82 -55.68 48.45
CA GLY A 658 -22.81 -56.67 48.07
C GLY A 658 -21.78 -56.68 49.21
N ASP A 659 -21.38 -57.85 49.70
CA ASP A 659 -20.62 -58.02 50.96
C ASP A 659 -19.22 -57.39 50.92
N THR A 660 -19.09 -56.08 51.13
CA THR A 660 -17.85 -55.40 51.57
C THR A 660 -18.13 -53.91 51.89
N PRO A 661 -17.39 -53.27 52.82
CA PRO A 661 -17.44 -51.82 53.03
C PRO A 661 -17.16 -51.05 51.73
N PRO A 662 -17.61 -49.78 51.58
CA PRO A 662 -17.27 -48.98 50.40
C PRO A 662 -15.75 -48.82 50.37
N LEU A 663 -15.11 -49.53 49.44
CA LEU A 663 -13.68 -49.52 49.27
C LEU A 663 -13.32 -48.24 48.52
N THR A 664 -12.43 -47.43 49.09
CA THR A 664 -11.70 -46.42 48.32
C THR A 664 -11.15 -47.07 47.05
N PRO A 665 -11.56 -46.68 45.83
CA PRO A 665 -12.26 -45.44 45.42
C PRO A 665 -13.79 -45.39 45.64
N SER A 666 -14.29 -44.27 46.18
CA SER A 666 -15.72 -44.03 46.41
C SER A 666 -16.43 -43.58 45.13
N ALA A 667 -17.29 -44.44 44.58
CA ALA A 667 -18.22 -44.07 43.52
C ALA A 667 -19.55 -43.59 44.13
N VAL A 668 -20.00 -42.39 43.72
CA VAL A 668 -21.28 -41.80 44.13
C VAL A 668 -22.15 -41.63 42.89
N LEU A 669 -23.23 -42.40 42.80
CA LEU A 669 -24.25 -42.25 41.77
C LEU A 669 -25.31 -41.28 42.31
N ALA A 670 -25.80 -40.34 41.51
CA ALA A 670 -26.79 -39.34 41.95
C ALA A 670 -27.90 -39.08 40.93
#